data_AF-A0AAE0JWU0-F1
#
_entry.id   AF-A0AAE0JWU0-F1
#
_cell.length_a   1.000
_cell.length_b   1.000
_cell.length_c   1.000
_cell.angle_alpha   90.00
_cell.angle_beta   90.00
_cell.angle_gamma   90.00
#
_symmetry.space_group_name_H-M   'P 1'
#
loop_
_entity.id
_entity.type
_entity.pdbx_description
1 polymer ?
#
loop_
_entity_poly.entity_id
_entity_poly.type
_entity_poly.pdbx_seq_one_letter_code
_entity_poly.pdbx_strand_id
1 'polypeptide(L)'
;MNSHSRPQALRRPSVSSRLSYAVSTVERGEGEGRDVPAIAAQHQIEEEIAKLKRYEDFTTIDWVKDAAREQLRRKSRRKRNAGLFDTGRFDWRHRLWESYDAAQGWIVVTIIGAAIGVNAAFINIVTEWLADIKLGHCTTGFYLNENFCCWGEDNGCADWHRWTGFEPVNYLIYILYAIIFALTSATLVKSYAPYAAGSGISEIKCIIAGFVMKGFLGRWTLVIKSIALPLAIGSGLSVGKEGPSVHYAVCTGNVISRLFDKYRRNASKTREILSACAAAGVAVAFGSPIGGVLFSLEEMSSHFPLKTMWRSYFCALVATAVLAAMNPFRTGQLVMFQVRYDRSWHFFEVAFRKKYLTKYAILEATLLAAATAIVCYPNVFLRIDMTESMEILFLECEGGEDYHGLCEKEHRVGNVISLLVATVIRVFFVIISYGCKVPAGIFVPSMAIGASFGRSVGIIVQALYEANPGSVFFSSCKPDVPCITPGTYAFLGAAAALSGIMHITVSVVVIMFELTGALTYILPTMIVVGVTKAVSELFGKGGIADRMIWFSGFPFLDNKEDHNFGVPVSQAMIPDVISIPTTGMTIKAVERLLSNDSYQGFPIVEDETSQILVGYIGRTELQYAVDRIKSERSPSPLAGCTFAASPGGPDTPISRTASASFDSGSSTSVDFSPYVDTTPVTVHPRLPLETVMELFRKIGPRVILIEYRGRLMGLVTVKDCLRYQFKAEAAENPRNGDPHPEEEGQERLWGFIQRAAGWVSDKVSSASGGRIRLRDSLERRRGAPDSILDGTEELDEEGLGKCHPYPEASQFDDLVWALKAALGPSSGLTSDDVDINHLTRLMQEYDTNESGWSRFAMGDESRGYTRNLVDEGNGKSNLLVLVWSPGKGSPIHDHGNAHCLMKVLRGSLTETRYSFPEGGNDEPMKVVSEKNYRENEVAYMADELGVHRVWNNGSDFAVSLHLYTPPNVAKGGCHIFNPDTGKKSHVKTCGMFSAYGKKL
;
A
#
# COMPACT_ATOMS: atom_id res chain seq x y z
N MET A 1 72.25 -3.96 13.34
CA MET A 1 71.57 -2.87 12.63
C MET A 1 70.23 -3.41 12.17
N ASN A 2 69.11 -2.94 12.72
CA ASN A 2 67.77 -3.43 12.36
C ASN A 2 66.88 -2.24 11.96
N SER A 3 66.10 -2.39 10.91
CA SER A 3 65.14 -1.39 10.43
C SER A 3 63.82 -2.07 10.07
N HIS A 4 62.78 -1.86 10.88
CA HIS A 4 61.43 -2.38 10.62
C HIS A 4 60.63 -1.40 9.76
N SER A 5 60.04 -1.89 8.67
CA SER A 5 59.06 -1.17 7.85
C SER A 5 57.63 -1.36 8.40
N ARG A 6 56.79 -0.32 8.29
CA ARG A 6 55.37 -0.36 8.67
C ARG A 6 54.49 -0.68 7.44
N PRO A 7 53.38 -1.43 7.60
CA PRO A 7 52.39 -1.60 6.55
C PRO A 7 51.54 -0.34 6.35
N GLN A 8 51.08 -0.08 5.12
CA GLN A 8 50.11 0.96 4.80
C GLN A 8 48.68 0.41 4.80
N ALA A 9 47.70 1.24 5.17
CA ALA A 9 46.30 0.83 5.27
C ALA A 9 45.54 1.01 3.93
N LEU A 10 44.98 -0.08 3.41
CA LEU A 10 44.16 -0.09 2.19
C LEU A 10 42.77 0.55 2.43
N ARG A 11 42.49 1.65 1.74
CA ARG A 11 41.13 2.22 1.63
C ARG A 11 40.26 1.33 0.74
N ARG A 12 39.08 0.92 1.22
CA ARG A 12 38.04 0.31 0.38
C ARG A 12 37.21 1.41 -0.33
N PRO A 13 36.92 1.30 -1.65
CA PRO A 13 36.02 2.20 -2.35
C PRO A 13 34.54 1.93 -2.00
N SER A 14 33.72 2.98 -2.05
CA SER A 14 32.28 2.95 -1.73
C SER A 14 31.47 2.09 -2.70
N VAL A 15 30.22 1.76 -2.33
CA VAL A 15 29.32 0.98 -3.20
C VAL A 15 28.92 1.78 -4.45
N SER A 16 28.65 3.08 -4.32
CA SER A 16 28.30 3.95 -5.45
C SER A 16 29.41 4.05 -6.50
N SER A 17 30.68 4.15 -6.08
CA SER A 17 31.82 4.25 -7.02
C SER A 17 32.04 2.96 -7.82
N ARG A 18 31.68 1.79 -7.28
CA ARG A 18 31.72 0.51 -8.01
C ARG A 18 30.60 0.40 -9.06
N LEU A 19 29.39 0.81 -8.69
CA LEU A 19 28.25 0.86 -9.61
C LEU A 19 28.42 1.92 -10.70
N SER A 20 29.00 3.08 -10.39
CA SER A 20 29.31 4.11 -11.39
C SER A 20 30.26 3.58 -12.47
N TYR A 21 31.28 2.82 -12.07
CA TYR A 21 32.21 2.18 -13.01
C TYR A 21 31.49 1.14 -13.88
N ALA A 22 30.67 0.29 -13.28
CA ALA A 22 29.88 -0.74 -13.99
C ALA A 22 28.88 -0.14 -15.00
N VAL A 23 28.26 1.01 -14.69
CA VAL A 23 27.40 1.75 -15.63
C VAL A 23 28.23 2.33 -16.78
N SER A 24 29.37 2.97 -16.49
CA SER A 24 30.24 3.55 -17.53
C SER A 24 30.83 2.52 -18.50
N THR A 25 30.94 1.26 -18.09
CA THR A 25 31.34 0.15 -18.99
C THR A 25 30.22 -0.35 -19.91
N VAL A 26 28.97 0.02 -19.68
CA VAL A 26 27.83 -0.33 -20.56
C VAL A 26 27.62 0.75 -21.64
N GLU A 27 27.88 2.02 -21.33
CA GLU A 27 27.70 3.16 -22.26
C GLU A 27 28.71 3.24 -23.42
N ARG A 28 29.55 2.22 -23.64
CA ARG A 28 30.62 2.23 -24.67
C ARG A 28 30.67 1.02 -25.60
N GLY A 29 29.57 0.26 -25.69
CA GLY A 29 29.41 -0.85 -26.64
C GLY A 29 28.32 -0.60 -27.68
N GLU A 30 28.55 0.29 -28.66
CA GLU A 30 27.66 0.40 -29.82
C GLU A 30 27.95 -0.72 -30.83
N GLY A 31 26.99 -1.63 -31.01
CA GLY A 31 27.01 -2.70 -32.00
C GLY A 31 25.60 -3.27 -32.18
N GLU A 32 25.04 -3.21 -33.39
CA GLU A 32 23.60 -3.34 -33.60
C GLU A 32 23.07 -4.79 -33.51
N GLY A 33 22.08 -5.04 -32.63
CA GLY A 33 21.07 -6.07 -32.88
C GLY A 33 20.54 -6.88 -31.68
N ARG A 34 19.21 -6.84 -31.49
CA ARG A 34 18.35 -7.73 -30.65
C ARG A 34 18.26 -7.47 -29.14
N ASP A 35 17.86 -6.26 -28.74
CA ASP A 35 17.41 -5.98 -27.36
C ASP A 35 15.90 -6.17 -27.17
N VAL A 36 15.52 -7.17 -26.36
CA VAL A 36 14.17 -7.29 -25.73
C VAL A 36 14.24 -7.86 -24.29
N PRO A 37 15.01 -8.93 -23.98
CA PRO A 37 14.90 -9.60 -22.67
C PRO A 37 15.39 -8.75 -21.47
N ALA A 38 16.43 -7.93 -21.68
CA ALA A 38 17.06 -7.16 -20.59
C ALA A 38 16.10 -6.17 -19.91
N ILE A 39 15.18 -5.59 -20.68
CA ILE A 39 14.23 -4.57 -20.18
C ILE A 39 13.25 -5.16 -19.15
N ALA A 40 12.86 -6.44 -19.29
CA ALA A 40 11.93 -7.08 -18.35
C ALA A 40 12.57 -7.31 -16.98
N ALA A 41 13.78 -7.88 -16.94
CA ALA A 41 14.53 -8.09 -15.70
C ALA A 41 14.92 -6.76 -15.05
N GLN A 42 15.34 -5.77 -15.85
CA GLN A 42 15.64 -4.43 -15.38
C GLN A 42 14.40 -3.75 -14.79
N HIS A 43 13.24 -3.82 -15.44
CA HIS A 43 11.98 -3.26 -14.93
C HIS A 43 11.53 -3.94 -13.64
N GLN A 44 11.70 -5.26 -13.50
CA GLN A 44 11.31 -5.99 -12.30
C GLN A 44 12.22 -5.64 -11.10
N ILE A 45 13.52 -5.51 -11.34
CA ILE A 45 14.50 -5.03 -10.34
C ILE A 45 14.25 -3.54 -10.01
N GLU A 46 13.94 -2.70 -11.00
CA GLU A 46 13.57 -1.30 -10.80
C GLU A 46 12.25 -1.14 -10.05
N GLU A 47 11.27 -2.03 -10.23
CA GLU A 47 10.01 -1.99 -9.47
C GLU A 47 10.22 -2.43 -8.02
N GLU A 48 11.02 -3.47 -7.76
CA GLU A 48 11.47 -3.83 -6.41
C GLU A 48 12.25 -2.68 -5.75
N ILE A 49 13.19 -2.06 -6.46
CA ILE A 49 13.95 -0.90 -5.99
C ILE A 49 13.04 0.33 -5.81
N ALA A 50 11.98 0.51 -6.61
CA ALA A 50 11.03 1.61 -6.48
C ALA A 50 10.07 1.40 -5.30
N LYS A 51 9.65 0.15 -5.02
CA LYS A 51 8.97 -0.21 -3.77
C LYS A 51 9.88 0.11 -2.58
N LEU A 52 11.14 -0.34 -2.60
CA LEU A 52 12.11 -0.11 -1.52
C LEU A 52 12.42 1.38 -1.31
N LYS A 53 12.74 2.15 -2.36
CA LYS A 53 12.97 3.61 -2.29
C LYS A 53 11.76 4.36 -1.74
N ARG A 54 10.54 3.95 -2.10
CA ARG A 54 9.30 4.54 -1.56
C ARG A 54 9.26 4.44 -0.03
N TYR A 55 9.75 3.35 0.57
CA TYR A 55 9.86 3.25 2.03
C TYR A 55 10.91 4.18 2.63
N GLU A 56 11.96 4.57 1.90
CA GLU A 56 13.03 5.45 2.41
C GLU A 56 12.55 6.90 2.60
N ASP A 57 11.75 7.44 1.66
CA ASP A 57 11.23 8.82 1.65
C ASP A 57 10.45 9.23 2.91
N PHE A 58 9.80 8.27 3.60
CA PHE A 58 9.04 8.53 4.81
C PHE A 58 9.96 8.74 6.03
N THR A 59 9.86 9.90 6.68
CA THR A 59 10.51 10.15 7.98
C THR A 59 9.56 9.81 9.13
N THR A 60 10.03 8.99 10.08
CA THR A 60 9.32 8.61 11.31
C THR A 60 9.44 9.66 12.41
N ILE A 61 8.34 9.91 13.12
CA ILE A 61 8.27 10.78 14.31
C ILE A 61 8.73 10.01 15.55
N ASP A 62 9.46 10.67 16.45
CA ASP A 62 9.72 10.16 17.80
C ASP A 62 8.69 10.71 18.79
N TRP A 63 7.73 9.88 19.19
CA TRP A 63 6.65 10.29 20.09
C TRP A 63 7.14 10.40 21.55
N VAL A 64 8.13 9.60 21.94
CA VAL A 64 8.73 9.58 23.29
C VAL A 64 9.49 10.88 23.55
N LYS A 65 10.37 11.26 22.63
CA LYS A 65 11.21 12.45 22.75
C LYS A 65 10.38 13.73 22.82
N ASP A 66 9.31 13.82 22.04
CA ASP A 66 8.37 14.95 22.08
C ASP A 66 7.50 14.98 23.34
N ALA A 67 7.15 13.82 23.90
CA ALA A 67 6.49 13.75 25.20
C ALA A 67 7.45 14.18 26.33
N ALA A 68 8.70 13.73 26.32
CA ALA A 68 9.73 14.09 27.29
C ALA A 68 10.05 15.60 27.27
N ARG A 69 10.24 16.18 26.07
CA ARG A 69 10.41 17.64 25.86
C ARG A 69 9.24 18.43 26.49
N GLU A 70 8.01 18.01 26.29
CA GLU A 70 6.81 18.65 26.86
C GLU A 70 6.71 18.46 28.40
N GLN A 71 7.10 17.31 28.94
CA GLN A 71 7.17 17.11 30.40
C GLN A 71 8.24 18.02 31.04
N LEU A 72 9.42 18.14 30.43
CA LEU A 72 10.48 19.05 30.87
C LEU A 72 10.05 20.53 30.79
N ARG A 73 9.32 20.93 29.73
CA ARG A 73 8.71 22.27 29.60
C ARG A 73 7.69 22.55 30.71
N ARG A 74 6.94 21.53 31.16
CA ARG A 74 6.01 21.65 32.31
C ARG A 74 6.75 21.71 33.65
N LYS A 75 7.80 20.90 33.84
CA LYS A 75 8.61 20.86 35.08
C LYS A 75 9.35 22.19 35.31
N SER A 76 9.96 22.74 34.25
CA SER A 76 10.61 24.07 34.28
C SER A 76 9.62 25.20 34.56
N ARG A 77 8.44 25.22 33.92
CA ARG A 77 7.35 26.16 34.27
C ARG A 77 6.91 26.05 35.73
N ARG A 78 6.66 24.84 36.24
CA ARG A 78 6.30 24.65 37.67
C ARG A 78 7.36 25.21 38.61
N LYS A 79 8.66 24.96 38.33
CA LYS A 79 9.76 25.52 39.13
C LYS A 79 9.84 27.06 39.06
N ARG A 80 9.60 27.65 37.88
CA ARG A 80 9.54 29.11 37.71
C ARG A 80 8.36 29.73 38.46
N ASN A 81 7.18 29.11 38.39
CA ASN A 81 5.97 29.59 39.05
C ASN A 81 6.08 29.51 40.58
N ALA A 82 6.74 28.47 41.12
CA ALA A 82 7.03 28.39 42.56
C ALA A 82 7.89 29.59 43.03
N GLY A 83 9.00 29.88 42.33
CA GLY A 83 9.84 31.05 42.63
C GLY A 83 9.16 32.41 42.39
N LEU A 84 8.13 32.47 41.53
CA LEU A 84 7.33 33.68 41.35
C LEU A 84 6.34 33.92 42.51
N PHE A 85 5.85 32.84 43.12
CA PHE A 85 5.01 32.89 44.33
C PHE A 85 5.82 33.39 45.54
N ASP A 86 7.05 32.92 45.66
CA ASP A 86 8.02 33.24 46.72
C ASP A 86 8.53 34.70 46.67
N THR A 87 8.43 35.37 45.51
CA THR A 87 8.91 36.75 45.30
C THR A 87 7.80 37.81 45.29
N GLY A 88 6.54 37.44 45.56
CA GLY A 88 5.41 38.36 45.85
C GLY A 88 4.96 39.29 44.71
N ARG A 89 5.65 39.31 43.57
CA ARG A 89 5.47 40.33 42.52
C ARG A 89 4.37 39.92 41.53
N PHE A 90 3.12 40.19 41.89
CA PHE A 90 1.93 39.91 41.07
C PHE A 90 1.87 40.75 39.78
N ASP A 91 2.58 40.29 38.74
CA ASP A 91 2.40 40.83 37.39
C ASP A 91 1.16 40.21 36.71
N TRP A 92 0.14 41.04 36.47
CA TRP A 92 -1.07 40.67 35.75
C TRP A 92 -0.77 40.15 34.32
N ARG A 93 0.33 40.60 33.70
CA ARG A 93 0.78 40.14 32.39
C ARG A 93 1.23 38.69 32.40
N HIS A 94 1.78 38.20 33.53
CA HIS A 94 2.12 36.78 33.68
C HIS A 94 0.86 35.92 33.72
N ARG A 95 -0.12 36.30 34.57
CA ARG A 95 -1.43 35.61 34.63
C ARG A 95 -2.14 35.61 33.26
N LEU A 96 -2.13 36.72 32.54
CA LEU A 96 -2.69 36.81 31.19
C LEU A 96 -1.99 35.85 30.22
N TRP A 97 -0.65 35.76 30.26
CA TRP A 97 0.12 34.81 29.45
C TRP A 97 -0.12 33.34 29.80
N GLU A 98 -0.36 33.04 31.07
CA GLU A 98 -0.69 31.68 31.53
C GLU A 98 -2.09 31.26 31.11
N SER A 99 -3.08 32.14 31.30
CA SER A 99 -4.44 31.95 30.78
C SER A 99 -4.43 31.83 29.26
N TYR A 100 -3.65 32.64 28.54
CA TYR A 100 -3.48 32.53 27.09
C TYR A 100 -2.87 31.19 26.68
N ASP A 101 -1.75 30.74 27.27
CA ASP A 101 -1.12 29.47 26.89
C ASP A 101 -2.02 28.25 27.21
N ALA A 102 -2.82 28.33 28.27
CA ALA A 102 -3.83 27.32 28.60
C ALA A 102 -5.01 27.33 27.60
N ALA A 103 -5.56 28.51 27.30
CA ALA A 103 -6.67 28.70 26.36
C ALA A 103 -6.27 28.50 24.89
N GLN A 104 -4.99 28.64 24.55
CA GLN A 104 -4.46 28.57 23.18
C GLN A 104 -4.92 27.31 22.45
N GLY A 105 -4.99 26.17 23.14
CA GLY A 105 -5.44 24.92 22.53
C GLY A 105 -6.92 24.87 22.19
N TRP A 106 -7.75 25.66 22.87
CA TRP A 106 -9.16 25.85 22.51
C TRP A 106 -9.29 26.90 21.40
N ILE A 107 -8.60 28.04 21.51
CA ILE A 107 -8.57 29.11 20.49
C ILE A 107 -8.15 28.57 19.12
N VAL A 108 -7.07 27.79 19.06
CA VAL A 108 -6.57 27.16 17.82
C VAL A 108 -7.63 26.20 17.24
N VAL A 109 -8.30 25.43 18.09
CA VAL A 109 -9.37 24.51 17.67
C VAL A 109 -10.60 25.25 17.16
N THR A 110 -11.02 26.37 17.80
CA THR A 110 -12.13 27.20 17.31
C THR A 110 -11.84 27.78 15.92
N ILE A 111 -10.64 28.33 15.72
CA ILE A 111 -10.23 28.92 14.43
C ILE A 111 -10.17 27.84 13.34
N ILE A 112 -9.66 26.65 13.67
CA ILE A 112 -9.63 25.50 12.75
C ILE A 112 -11.04 25.03 12.40
N GLY A 113 -11.92 24.81 13.40
CA GLY A 113 -13.29 24.39 13.18
C GLY A 113 -14.06 25.36 12.29
N ALA A 114 -13.97 26.66 12.57
CA ALA A 114 -14.61 27.69 11.75
C ALA A 114 -14.07 27.71 10.31
N ALA A 115 -12.75 27.59 10.11
CA ALA A 115 -12.17 27.52 8.76
C ALA A 115 -12.60 26.26 7.99
N ILE A 116 -12.77 25.12 8.67
CA ILE A 116 -13.31 23.88 8.09
C ILE A 116 -14.78 24.07 7.68
N GLY A 117 -15.61 24.66 8.54
CA GLY A 117 -17.01 24.95 8.25
C GLY A 117 -17.20 25.88 7.04
N VAL A 118 -16.40 26.95 6.95
CA VAL A 118 -16.40 27.86 5.79
C VAL A 118 -15.96 27.16 4.50
N ASN A 119 -14.95 26.29 4.56
CA ASN A 119 -14.50 25.54 3.38
C ASN A 119 -15.55 24.50 2.93
N ALA A 120 -16.23 23.85 3.86
CA ALA A 120 -17.34 22.93 3.58
C ALA A 120 -18.54 23.64 2.94
N ALA A 121 -18.93 24.81 3.47
CA ALA A 121 -20.02 25.62 2.92
C ALA A 121 -19.70 26.07 1.48
N PHE A 122 -18.47 26.55 1.23
CA PHE A 122 -18.00 26.90 -0.12
C PHE A 122 -18.08 25.70 -1.07
N ILE A 123 -17.60 24.52 -0.65
CA ILE A 123 -17.64 23.30 -1.46
C ILE A 123 -19.08 22.89 -1.78
N ASN A 124 -20.00 22.93 -0.81
CA ASN A 124 -21.41 22.61 -1.03
C ASN A 124 -22.06 23.55 -2.06
N ILE A 125 -22.02 24.87 -1.82
CA ILE A 125 -22.66 25.87 -2.69
C ILE A 125 -22.13 25.78 -4.13
N VAL A 126 -20.82 25.61 -4.31
CA VAL A 126 -20.21 25.48 -5.64
C VAL A 126 -20.52 24.12 -6.30
N THR A 127 -20.71 23.05 -5.53
CA THR A 127 -21.05 21.73 -6.08
C THR A 127 -22.46 21.72 -6.68
N GLU A 128 -23.45 22.30 -5.98
CA GLU A 128 -24.83 22.39 -6.47
C GLU A 128 -24.94 23.26 -7.72
N TRP A 129 -24.35 24.46 -7.70
CA TRP A 129 -24.33 25.32 -8.88
C TRP A 129 -23.64 24.65 -10.09
N LEU A 130 -22.61 23.82 -9.87
CA LEU A 130 -21.98 23.00 -10.91
C LEU A 130 -22.79 21.75 -11.33
N ALA A 131 -23.77 21.32 -10.53
CA ALA A 131 -24.73 20.29 -10.93
C ALA A 131 -25.80 20.89 -11.87
N ASP A 132 -26.44 21.96 -11.43
CA ASP A 132 -27.63 22.54 -12.05
C ASP A 132 -27.30 23.27 -13.37
N ILE A 133 -26.12 23.87 -13.48
CA ILE A 133 -25.64 24.52 -14.71
C ILE A 133 -25.55 23.55 -15.92
N LYS A 134 -25.54 22.23 -15.69
CA LYS A 134 -25.63 21.24 -16.78
C LYS A 134 -27.05 21.12 -17.37
N LEU A 135 -28.07 21.52 -16.61
CA LEU A 135 -29.48 21.39 -16.93
C LEU A 135 -30.07 22.71 -17.47
N GLY A 136 -29.75 23.82 -16.81
CA GLY A 136 -30.29 25.14 -17.16
C GLY A 136 -29.53 26.31 -16.53
N HIS A 137 -30.21 27.45 -16.44
CA HIS A 137 -29.72 28.66 -15.80
C HIS A 137 -30.88 29.54 -15.30
N CYS A 138 -30.61 30.33 -14.26
CA CYS A 138 -31.57 31.29 -13.70
C CYS A 138 -31.46 32.64 -14.40
N THR A 139 -32.58 33.22 -14.83
CA THR A 139 -32.61 34.53 -15.51
C THR A 139 -32.35 35.71 -14.57
N THR A 140 -32.76 35.60 -13.31
CA THR A 140 -32.56 36.66 -12.29
C THR A 140 -31.11 36.75 -11.80
N GLY A 141 -30.33 35.67 -11.93
CA GLY A 141 -28.90 35.67 -11.60
C GLY A 141 -28.20 34.34 -11.92
N PHE A 142 -27.25 34.38 -12.86
CA PHE A 142 -26.50 33.20 -13.36
C PHE A 142 -25.70 32.41 -12.28
N TYR A 143 -25.47 33.00 -11.10
CA TYR A 143 -24.80 32.35 -9.97
C TYR A 143 -25.76 31.62 -9.01
N LEU A 144 -27.07 31.64 -9.28
CA LEU A 144 -28.07 30.90 -8.53
C LEU A 144 -28.21 29.48 -9.10
N ASN A 145 -28.42 28.50 -8.21
CA ASN A 145 -28.82 27.14 -8.56
C ASN A 145 -30.36 27.08 -8.74
N GLU A 146 -30.92 25.94 -9.14
CA GLU A 146 -32.37 25.80 -9.44
C GLU A 146 -33.21 26.10 -8.18
N ASN A 147 -32.82 25.53 -7.04
CA ASN A 147 -33.48 25.72 -5.74
C ASN A 147 -33.46 27.18 -5.22
N PHE A 148 -32.41 27.96 -5.51
CA PHE A 148 -32.34 29.39 -5.18
C PHE A 148 -33.00 30.30 -6.22
N CYS A 149 -33.17 29.82 -7.46
CA CYS A 149 -33.95 30.50 -8.47
C CYS A 149 -35.45 30.39 -8.14
N CYS A 150 -35.91 29.18 -7.83
CA CYS A 150 -37.31 28.82 -7.63
C CYS A 150 -37.74 28.80 -6.16
N TRP A 151 -37.18 29.73 -5.35
CA TRP A 151 -37.37 29.69 -3.90
C TRP A 151 -38.82 30.04 -3.49
N GLY A 152 -39.59 29.00 -3.16
CA GLY A 152 -40.98 29.09 -2.71
C GLY A 152 -42.02 28.48 -3.66
N GLU A 153 -41.58 27.72 -4.66
CA GLU A 153 -42.44 27.11 -5.69
C GLU A 153 -42.02 25.65 -5.95
N ASP A 154 -42.85 24.69 -5.50
CA ASP A 154 -42.41 23.31 -5.21
C ASP A 154 -42.18 22.40 -6.44
N ASN A 155 -42.37 22.89 -7.67
CA ASN A 155 -42.24 22.11 -8.92
C ASN A 155 -41.49 22.88 -10.03
N GLY A 156 -40.51 23.69 -9.62
CA GLY A 156 -39.77 24.58 -10.52
C GLY A 156 -40.56 25.84 -10.88
N CYS A 157 -39.86 26.82 -11.44
CA CYS A 157 -40.35 28.19 -11.59
C CYS A 157 -40.14 28.75 -13.00
N ALA A 158 -40.90 29.79 -13.35
CA ALA A 158 -40.81 30.45 -14.65
C ALA A 158 -39.45 31.14 -14.93
N ASP A 159 -38.67 31.47 -13.89
CA ASP A 159 -37.37 32.14 -14.02
C ASP A 159 -36.21 31.18 -14.34
N TRP A 160 -36.41 29.87 -14.19
CA TRP A 160 -35.40 28.85 -14.49
C TRP A 160 -35.58 28.27 -15.90
N HIS A 161 -34.57 28.45 -16.75
CA HIS A 161 -34.62 28.01 -18.14
C HIS A 161 -33.56 26.95 -18.45
N ARG A 162 -34.03 25.77 -18.90
CA ARG A 162 -33.20 24.79 -19.62
C ARG A 162 -32.51 25.46 -20.82
N TRP A 163 -31.30 25.02 -21.13
CA TRP A 163 -30.47 25.62 -22.19
C TRP A 163 -31.16 25.76 -23.54
N THR A 164 -31.99 24.79 -23.93
CA THR A 164 -32.88 24.88 -25.10
C THR A 164 -34.20 24.15 -24.86
N GLY A 165 -35.21 24.43 -25.69
CA GLY A 165 -36.44 23.63 -25.77
C GLY A 165 -36.33 22.31 -26.55
N PHE A 166 -35.11 21.86 -26.92
CA PHE A 166 -34.91 20.69 -27.77
C PHE A 166 -33.97 19.69 -27.08
N GLU A 167 -34.56 18.63 -26.51
CA GLU A 167 -33.84 17.70 -25.62
C GLU A 167 -32.55 17.07 -26.19
N PRO A 168 -32.43 16.74 -27.50
CA PRO A 168 -31.16 16.26 -28.06
C PRO A 168 -30.00 17.28 -27.95
N VAL A 169 -30.29 18.59 -27.94
CA VAL A 169 -29.28 19.63 -27.72
C VAL A 169 -29.01 19.83 -26.24
N ASN A 170 -30.02 19.73 -25.36
CA ASN A 170 -29.80 19.72 -23.91
C ASN A 170 -28.89 18.56 -23.49
N TYR A 171 -29.07 17.37 -24.07
CA TYR A 171 -28.22 16.20 -23.86
C TYR A 171 -26.76 16.44 -24.30
N LEU A 172 -26.54 17.06 -25.46
CA LEU A 172 -25.19 17.44 -25.92
C LEU A 172 -24.54 18.48 -25.00
N ILE A 173 -25.29 19.46 -24.50
CA ILE A 173 -24.80 20.48 -23.57
C ILE A 173 -24.45 19.87 -22.21
N TYR A 174 -25.27 18.97 -21.68
CA TYR A 174 -24.99 18.22 -20.45
C TYR A 174 -23.66 17.44 -20.55
N ILE A 175 -23.47 16.69 -21.66
CA ILE A 175 -22.22 15.95 -21.92
C ILE A 175 -21.02 16.90 -22.06
N LEU A 176 -21.19 18.05 -22.73
CA LEU A 176 -20.11 19.04 -22.89
C LEU A 176 -19.64 19.61 -21.55
N TYR A 177 -20.57 20.02 -20.67
CA TYR A 177 -20.21 20.50 -19.33
C TYR A 177 -19.59 19.39 -18.47
N ALA A 178 -20.14 18.17 -18.50
CA ALA A 178 -19.57 17.01 -17.79
C ALA A 178 -18.10 16.77 -18.16
N ILE A 179 -17.78 16.76 -19.46
CA ILE A 179 -16.41 16.59 -19.96
C ILE A 179 -15.51 17.75 -19.53
N ILE A 180 -15.99 19.00 -19.59
CA ILE A 180 -15.21 20.19 -19.18
C ILE A 180 -14.88 20.15 -17.68
N PHE A 181 -15.85 19.80 -16.82
CA PHE A 181 -15.64 19.71 -15.38
C PHE A 181 -14.70 18.55 -14.99
N ALA A 182 -14.83 17.38 -15.63
CA ALA A 182 -13.88 16.27 -15.45
C ALA A 182 -12.46 16.63 -15.91
N LEU A 183 -12.32 17.28 -17.08
CA LEU A 183 -11.03 17.70 -17.62
C LEU A 183 -10.35 18.74 -16.72
N THR A 184 -11.08 19.76 -16.27
CA THR A 184 -10.54 20.80 -15.38
C THR A 184 -10.16 20.25 -14.00
N SER A 185 -10.98 19.37 -13.41
CA SER A 185 -10.61 18.67 -12.17
C SER A 185 -9.32 17.84 -12.32
N ALA A 186 -9.26 16.98 -13.35
CA ALA A 186 -8.11 16.10 -13.57
C ALA A 186 -6.82 16.85 -13.94
N THR A 187 -6.91 17.95 -14.70
CA THR A 187 -5.76 18.79 -15.03
C THR A 187 -5.25 19.58 -13.83
N LEU A 188 -6.14 20.12 -12.97
CA LEU A 188 -5.74 20.79 -11.72
C LEU A 188 -4.98 19.84 -10.80
N VAL A 189 -5.52 18.64 -10.56
CA VAL A 189 -4.86 17.62 -9.71
C VAL A 189 -3.55 17.14 -10.32
N LYS A 190 -3.52 16.74 -11.61
CA LYS A 190 -2.31 16.21 -12.25
C LYS A 190 -1.17 17.24 -12.35
N SER A 191 -1.49 18.52 -12.52
CA SER A 191 -0.49 19.57 -12.81
C SER A 191 0.00 20.32 -11.56
N TYR A 192 -0.88 20.59 -10.59
CA TYR A 192 -0.55 21.47 -9.44
C TYR A 192 -0.43 20.73 -8.11
N ALA A 193 -1.23 19.69 -7.86
CA ALA A 193 -1.18 18.94 -6.59
C ALA A 193 -1.59 17.46 -6.77
N PRO A 194 -0.67 16.59 -7.23
CA PRO A 194 -0.96 15.16 -7.40
C PRO A 194 -1.45 14.45 -6.13
N TYR A 195 -1.05 14.95 -4.95
CA TYR A 195 -1.52 14.50 -3.64
C TYR A 195 -2.99 14.84 -3.32
N ALA A 196 -3.67 15.65 -4.15
CA ALA A 196 -5.09 15.96 -3.98
C ALA A 196 -6.02 14.83 -4.48
N ALA A 197 -5.51 13.91 -5.30
CA ALA A 197 -6.27 12.80 -5.88
C ALA A 197 -6.89 11.86 -4.83
N GLY A 198 -7.92 11.11 -5.21
CA GLY A 198 -8.61 10.14 -4.38
C GLY A 198 -9.19 10.74 -3.09
N SER A 199 -9.27 9.93 -2.04
CA SER A 199 -9.82 10.33 -0.75
C SER A 199 -8.78 11.09 0.09
N GLY A 200 -7.67 10.42 0.44
CA GLY A 200 -6.64 10.92 1.36
C GLY A 200 -6.69 10.28 2.76
N ILE A 201 -7.74 9.51 3.07
CA ILE A 201 -7.93 8.85 4.38
C ILE A 201 -6.79 7.87 4.70
N SER A 202 -6.38 7.03 3.73
CA SER A 202 -5.27 6.09 3.86
C SER A 202 -3.96 6.79 4.23
N GLU A 203 -3.66 7.89 3.55
CA GLU A 203 -2.45 8.68 3.76
C GLU A 203 -2.46 9.39 5.12
N ILE A 204 -3.62 9.91 5.55
CA ILE A 204 -3.81 10.52 6.87
C ILE A 204 -3.58 9.48 7.98
N LYS A 205 -4.09 8.26 7.80
CA LYS A 205 -3.89 7.13 8.74
C LYS A 205 -2.40 6.79 8.90
N CYS A 206 -1.63 6.74 7.80
CA CYS A 206 -0.16 6.62 7.84
C CYS A 206 0.53 7.80 8.57
N ILE A 207 0.08 9.04 8.37
CA ILE A 207 0.66 10.23 9.01
C ILE A 207 0.38 10.25 10.53
N ILE A 208 -0.82 9.84 10.97
CA ILE A 208 -1.21 9.76 12.38
C ILE A 208 -0.48 8.60 13.09
N ALA A 209 -0.21 7.49 12.39
CA ALA A 209 0.67 6.42 12.86
C ALA A 209 2.12 6.89 13.05
N GLY A 210 2.60 7.81 12.20
CA GLY A 210 3.86 8.54 12.40
C GLY A 210 4.77 8.67 11.18
N PHE A 211 4.30 8.30 9.98
CA PHE A 211 5.05 8.37 8.74
C PHE A 211 4.76 9.67 7.99
N VAL A 212 5.68 10.63 8.05
CA VAL A 212 5.45 11.98 7.51
C VAL A 212 5.62 12.01 6.00
N MET A 213 4.54 12.29 5.27
CA MET A 213 4.60 12.65 3.85
C MET A 213 4.84 14.15 3.68
N LYS A 214 5.92 14.50 2.97
CA LYS A 214 6.20 15.88 2.55
C LYS A 214 5.19 16.30 1.47
N GLY A 215 4.81 17.57 1.44
CA GLY A 215 3.86 18.11 0.45
C GLY A 215 2.39 17.75 0.67
N PHE A 216 2.07 16.52 1.09
CA PHE A 216 0.70 15.99 1.22
C PHE A 216 -0.25 16.96 1.95
N LEU A 217 -0.02 17.25 3.24
CA LEU A 217 -0.81 18.22 4.02
C LEU A 217 -0.52 19.70 3.69
N GLY A 218 -0.10 20.01 2.46
CA GLY A 218 0.33 21.33 2.03
C GLY A 218 -0.81 22.32 1.76
N ARG A 219 -0.52 23.62 1.86
CA ARG A 219 -1.48 24.69 1.53
C ARG A 219 -1.97 24.64 0.07
N TRP A 220 -1.13 24.15 -0.84
CA TRP A 220 -1.49 23.95 -2.25
C TRP A 220 -2.42 22.76 -2.43
N THR A 221 -2.19 21.65 -1.72
CA THR A 221 -3.11 20.50 -1.71
C THR A 221 -4.50 20.90 -1.22
N LEU A 222 -4.58 21.73 -0.16
CA LEU A 222 -5.84 22.29 0.33
C LEU A 222 -6.58 23.05 -0.77
N VAL A 223 -5.96 24.09 -1.35
CA VAL A 223 -6.61 24.95 -2.37
C VAL A 223 -7.02 24.16 -3.60
N ILE A 224 -6.14 23.32 -4.15
CA ILE A 224 -6.45 22.51 -5.33
C ILE A 224 -7.54 21.48 -5.02
N LYS A 225 -7.54 20.85 -3.84
CA LYS A 225 -8.56 19.86 -3.47
C LYS A 225 -9.94 20.49 -3.24
N SER A 226 -10.02 21.67 -2.61
CA SER A 226 -11.30 22.38 -2.43
C SER A 226 -11.91 22.91 -3.74
N ILE A 227 -11.11 23.13 -4.81
CA ILE A 227 -11.60 23.58 -6.13
C ILE A 227 -11.90 22.39 -7.05
N ALA A 228 -11.00 21.40 -7.12
CA ALA A 228 -11.15 20.26 -8.02
C ALA A 228 -12.23 19.26 -7.56
N LEU A 229 -12.65 19.29 -6.29
CA LEU A 229 -13.69 18.40 -5.75
C LEU A 229 -15.11 18.77 -6.24
N PRO A 230 -15.60 20.02 -6.12
CA PRO A 230 -16.86 20.43 -6.77
C PRO A 230 -16.89 20.13 -8.27
N LEU A 231 -15.78 20.35 -8.99
CA LEU A 231 -15.67 20.03 -10.40
C LEU A 231 -15.75 18.51 -10.68
N ALA A 232 -15.19 17.67 -9.81
CA ALA A 232 -15.29 16.21 -9.95
C ALA A 232 -16.74 15.71 -9.76
N ILE A 233 -17.45 16.24 -8.76
CA ILE A 233 -18.85 15.84 -8.47
C ILE A 233 -19.79 16.42 -9.53
N GLY A 234 -19.69 17.72 -9.79
CA GLY A 234 -20.46 18.40 -10.85
C GLY A 234 -20.30 17.76 -12.22
N SER A 235 -19.15 17.12 -12.51
CA SER A 235 -18.97 16.37 -13.77
C SER A 235 -19.87 15.12 -13.96
N GLY A 236 -20.55 14.64 -12.93
CA GLY A 236 -21.36 13.41 -13.01
C GLY A 236 -20.53 12.11 -12.97
N LEU A 237 -19.33 12.17 -12.37
CA LEU A 237 -18.60 10.98 -11.95
C LEU A 237 -19.21 10.44 -10.64
N SER A 238 -19.22 9.11 -10.44
CA SER A 238 -19.78 8.50 -9.23
C SER A 238 -18.80 8.61 -8.04
N VAL A 239 -18.64 9.83 -7.53
CA VAL A 239 -17.71 10.20 -6.45
C VAL A 239 -18.39 11.11 -5.43
N GLY A 240 -18.08 10.95 -4.14
CA GLY A 240 -18.61 11.79 -3.06
C GLY A 240 -17.57 12.74 -2.44
N LYS A 241 -18.03 13.82 -1.81
CA LYS A 241 -17.19 14.81 -1.09
C LYS A 241 -16.65 14.32 0.27
N GLU A 242 -17.26 13.31 0.87
CA GLU A 242 -17.06 13.00 2.29
C GLU A 242 -15.72 12.34 2.65
N GLY A 243 -15.10 11.60 1.72
CA GLY A 243 -13.72 11.12 1.89
C GLY A 243 -12.71 12.26 1.79
N PRO A 244 -12.75 13.02 0.68
CA PRO A 244 -12.02 14.28 0.51
C PRO A 244 -12.16 15.31 1.63
N SER A 245 -13.29 15.34 2.36
CA SER A 245 -13.53 16.30 3.45
C SER A 245 -12.55 16.12 4.61
N VAL A 246 -12.27 14.87 4.98
CA VAL A 246 -11.26 14.50 5.98
C VAL A 246 -9.89 15.08 5.58
N HIS A 247 -9.55 15.03 4.28
CA HIS A 247 -8.27 15.53 3.80
C HIS A 247 -8.19 17.07 3.76
N TYR A 248 -9.19 17.80 3.25
CA TYR A 248 -9.14 19.27 3.31
C TYR A 248 -9.19 19.78 4.76
N ALA A 249 -9.92 19.10 5.65
CA ALA A 249 -9.97 19.44 7.07
C ALA A 249 -8.61 19.24 7.77
N VAL A 250 -7.95 18.10 7.57
CA VAL A 250 -6.61 17.83 8.14
C VAL A 250 -5.53 18.73 7.53
N CYS A 251 -5.63 19.10 6.24
CA CYS A 251 -4.79 20.13 5.64
C CYS A 251 -4.99 21.50 6.31
N THR A 252 -6.25 21.92 6.51
CA THR A 252 -6.61 23.18 7.17
C THR A 252 -6.03 23.24 8.59
N GLY A 253 -6.17 22.15 9.35
CA GLY A 253 -5.54 21.98 10.66
C GLY A 253 -4.01 22.09 10.64
N ASN A 254 -3.35 21.42 9.69
CA ASN A 254 -1.89 21.47 9.54
C ASN A 254 -1.38 22.87 9.10
N VAL A 255 -2.12 23.59 8.26
CA VAL A 255 -1.77 24.95 7.83
C VAL A 255 -1.93 25.94 9.00
N ILE A 256 -3.07 25.93 9.70
CA ILE A 256 -3.36 26.87 10.79
C ILE A 256 -2.48 26.58 12.02
N SER A 257 -2.31 25.31 12.41
CA SER A 257 -1.49 24.96 13.58
C SER A 257 -0.01 25.35 13.43
N ARG A 258 0.53 25.39 12.20
CA ARG A 258 1.88 25.87 11.91
C ARG A 258 2.09 27.37 12.14
N LEU A 259 1.02 28.16 12.22
CA LEU A 259 1.09 29.57 12.63
C LEU A 259 1.42 29.72 14.12
N PHE A 260 1.18 28.67 14.93
CA PHE A 260 1.35 28.69 16.37
C PHE A 260 2.59 27.87 16.78
N ASP A 261 3.61 28.55 17.32
CA ASP A 261 4.92 27.94 17.60
C ASP A 261 4.87 26.77 18.60
N LYS A 262 3.84 26.73 19.46
CA LYS A 262 3.55 25.65 20.40
C LYS A 262 3.22 24.31 19.71
N TYR A 263 2.66 24.36 18.51
CA TYR A 263 2.28 23.20 17.70
C TYR A 263 3.32 22.94 16.62
N ARG A 264 3.77 23.99 15.90
CA ARG A 264 4.84 23.92 14.89
C ARG A 264 6.09 23.15 15.33
N ARG A 265 6.46 23.22 16.62
CA ARG A 265 7.66 22.59 17.20
C ARG A 265 7.40 21.29 17.98
N ASN A 266 6.18 20.73 17.94
CA ASN A 266 5.83 19.50 18.66
C ASN A 266 4.86 18.65 17.82
N ALA A 267 5.37 17.53 17.29
CA ALA A 267 4.64 16.60 16.45
C ALA A 267 3.54 15.88 17.24
N SER A 268 3.76 15.54 18.51
CA SER A 268 2.73 14.94 19.40
C SER A 268 1.50 15.85 19.53
N LYS A 269 1.71 17.15 19.78
CA LYS A 269 0.65 18.17 19.83
C LYS A 269 0.03 18.45 18.46
N THR A 270 0.80 18.31 17.39
CA THR A 270 0.27 18.40 16.01
C THR A 270 -0.66 17.22 15.71
N ARG A 271 -0.30 15.98 16.07
CA ARG A 271 -1.17 14.80 15.91
C ARG A 271 -2.51 14.96 16.62
N GLU A 272 -2.53 15.48 17.84
CA GLU A 272 -3.77 15.80 18.56
C GLU A 272 -4.69 16.74 17.75
N ILE A 273 -4.13 17.69 17.01
CA ILE A 273 -4.89 18.55 16.09
C ILE A 273 -5.30 17.77 14.83
N LEU A 274 -4.42 17.00 14.20
CA LEU A 274 -4.76 16.27 12.96
C LEU A 274 -5.93 15.29 13.18
N SER A 275 -5.95 14.54 14.28
CA SER A 275 -7.09 13.67 14.61
C SER A 275 -8.36 14.48 14.90
N ALA A 276 -8.27 15.61 15.60
CA ALA A 276 -9.41 16.52 15.80
C ALA A 276 -9.96 17.12 14.49
N CYS A 277 -9.09 17.32 13.50
CA CYS A 277 -9.47 17.80 12.17
C CYS A 277 -10.09 16.69 11.31
N ALA A 278 -9.60 15.45 11.43
CA ALA A 278 -10.22 14.29 10.78
C ALA A 278 -11.66 14.09 11.29
N ALA A 279 -11.86 14.16 12.62
CA ALA A 279 -13.19 14.13 13.23
C ALA A 279 -14.07 15.29 12.74
N ALA A 280 -13.56 16.51 12.68
CA ALA A 280 -14.31 17.67 12.21
C ALA A 280 -14.68 17.58 10.72
N GLY A 281 -13.81 17.04 9.86
CA GLY A 281 -14.10 16.81 8.44
C GLY A 281 -15.28 15.86 8.22
N VAL A 282 -15.29 14.73 8.93
CA VAL A 282 -16.43 13.79 8.94
C VAL A 282 -17.69 14.46 9.53
N ALA A 283 -17.54 15.33 10.54
CA ALA A 283 -18.68 16.02 11.13
C ALA A 283 -19.36 17.03 10.18
N VAL A 284 -18.62 17.80 9.37
CA VAL A 284 -19.23 18.67 8.35
C VAL A 284 -19.66 17.92 7.08
N ALA A 285 -19.11 16.74 6.82
CA ALA A 285 -19.57 15.85 5.75
C ALA A 285 -20.97 15.26 6.03
N PHE A 286 -21.23 14.87 7.27
CA PHE A 286 -22.44 14.14 7.66
C PHE A 286 -23.33 14.89 8.67
N GLY A 287 -23.07 16.17 8.93
CA GLY A 287 -23.77 16.93 9.99
C GLY A 287 -23.66 16.30 11.39
N SER A 288 -22.64 15.46 11.63
CA SER A 288 -22.59 14.45 12.70
C SER A 288 -21.35 14.65 13.60
N PRO A 289 -21.44 15.48 14.67
CA PRO A 289 -20.30 15.74 15.55
C PRO A 289 -19.87 14.55 16.39
N ILE A 290 -20.78 13.70 16.88
CA ILE A 290 -20.42 12.54 17.70
C ILE A 290 -19.89 11.43 16.79
N GLY A 291 -20.58 11.17 15.68
CA GLY A 291 -20.18 10.18 14.67
C GLY A 291 -18.80 10.49 14.06
N GLY A 292 -18.48 11.76 13.80
CA GLY A 292 -17.15 12.16 13.34
C GLY A 292 -16.03 11.92 14.37
N VAL A 293 -16.29 12.16 15.66
CA VAL A 293 -15.31 11.86 16.73
C VAL A 293 -15.12 10.36 16.90
N LEU A 294 -16.19 9.57 16.82
CA LEU A 294 -16.11 8.11 16.84
C LEU A 294 -15.35 7.58 15.62
N PHE A 295 -15.55 8.12 14.42
CA PHE A 295 -14.76 7.73 13.24
C PHE A 295 -13.25 7.98 13.45
N SER A 296 -12.89 9.11 14.08
CA SER A 296 -11.48 9.37 14.40
C SER A 296 -10.90 8.45 15.49
N LEU A 297 -11.76 7.81 16.29
CA LEU A 297 -11.38 6.80 17.29
C LEU A 297 -11.27 5.40 16.68
N GLU A 298 -12.21 5.03 15.80
CA GLU A 298 -12.33 3.69 15.23
C GLU A 298 -11.35 3.47 14.07
N GLU A 299 -11.08 4.49 13.26
CA GLU A 299 -10.19 4.40 12.08
C GLU A 299 -8.90 5.21 12.16
N MET A 300 -8.94 6.44 12.67
CA MET A 300 -7.83 7.38 12.44
C MET A 300 -6.72 7.32 13.48
N SER A 301 -6.98 6.96 14.75
CA SER A 301 -5.95 6.98 15.80
C SER A 301 -6.18 5.92 16.89
N SER A 302 -5.27 4.94 16.98
CA SER A 302 -5.28 3.89 18.02
C SER A 302 -5.05 4.42 19.45
N HIS A 303 -4.45 5.61 19.60
CA HIS A 303 -4.33 6.30 20.88
C HIS A 303 -5.03 7.66 20.83
N PHE A 304 -6.05 7.85 21.67
CA PHE A 304 -6.90 9.05 21.64
C PHE A 304 -7.25 9.48 23.08
N PRO A 305 -6.41 10.31 23.73
CA PRO A 305 -6.60 10.68 25.12
C PRO A 305 -7.83 11.58 25.30
N LEU A 306 -8.53 11.47 26.43
CA LEU A 306 -9.79 12.19 26.72
C LEU A 306 -9.71 13.71 26.46
N LYS A 307 -8.54 14.34 26.66
CA LYS A 307 -8.33 15.78 26.39
C LYS A 307 -8.29 16.13 24.90
N THR A 308 -7.95 15.16 24.05
CA THR A 308 -8.08 15.27 22.59
C THR A 308 -9.52 14.97 22.19
N MET A 309 -10.16 13.96 22.78
CA MET A 309 -11.59 13.64 22.53
C MET A 309 -12.51 14.86 22.72
N TRP A 310 -12.44 15.54 23.87
CA TRP A 310 -13.23 16.76 24.11
C TRP A 310 -12.91 17.91 23.14
N ARG A 311 -11.66 18.01 22.68
CA ARG A 311 -11.26 19.01 21.67
C ARG A 311 -11.72 18.64 20.26
N SER A 312 -11.70 17.37 19.90
CA SER A 312 -12.22 16.87 18.62
C SER A 312 -13.73 17.09 18.52
N TYR A 313 -14.47 16.80 19.60
CA TYR A 313 -15.90 17.07 19.68
C TYR A 313 -16.21 18.57 19.57
N PHE A 314 -15.47 19.42 20.29
CA PHE A 314 -15.62 20.87 20.16
C PHE A 314 -15.19 21.42 18.79
N CYS A 315 -14.16 20.85 18.15
CA CYS A 315 -13.75 21.18 16.78
C CYS A 315 -14.87 20.87 15.78
N ALA A 316 -15.45 19.68 15.89
CA ALA A 316 -16.57 19.21 15.08
C ALA A 316 -17.82 20.09 15.28
N LEU A 317 -18.19 20.37 16.53
CA LEU A 317 -19.34 21.22 16.88
C LEU A 317 -19.17 22.66 16.36
N VAL A 318 -17.98 23.26 16.46
CA VAL A 318 -17.72 24.59 15.87
C VAL A 318 -17.79 24.53 14.34
N ALA A 319 -17.27 23.47 13.70
CA ALA A 319 -17.32 23.32 12.25
C ALA A 319 -18.76 23.15 11.72
N THR A 320 -19.58 22.31 12.36
CA THR A 320 -20.99 22.14 11.99
C THR A 320 -21.83 23.37 12.33
N ALA A 321 -21.62 24.01 13.49
CA ALA A 321 -22.32 25.25 13.83
C ALA A 321 -22.03 26.38 12.84
N VAL A 322 -20.80 26.48 12.32
CA VAL A 322 -20.45 27.45 11.27
C VAL A 322 -21.06 27.06 9.91
N LEU A 323 -21.12 25.76 9.58
CA LEU A 323 -21.82 25.29 8.38
C LEU A 323 -23.32 25.62 8.43
N ALA A 324 -23.99 25.35 9.56
CA ALA A 324 -25.39 25.71 9.78
C ALA A 324 -25.62 27.23 9.75
N ALA A 325 -24.73 28.03 10.34
CA ALA A 325 -24.82 29.49 10.33
C ALA A 325 -24.62 30.09 8.93
N MET A 326 -23.88 29.42 8.05
CA MET A 326 -23.78 29.77 6.62
C MET A 326 -24.98 29.26 5.80
N ASN A 327 -25.75 28.30 6.33
CA ASN A 327 -26.96 27.71 5.76
C ASN A 327 -26.86 27.49 4.22
N PRO A 328 -25.91 26.65 3.75
CA PRO A 328 -25.52 26.57 2.35
C PRO A 328 -26.65 26.12 1.41
N PHE A 329 -27.72 25.53 1.94
CA PHE A 329 -28.88 25.02 1.22
C PHE A 329 -30.16 25.88 1.45
N ARG A 330 -30.09 26.87 2.34
CA ARG A 330 -31.20 27.62 2.96
C ARG A 330 -32.29 26.81 3.69
N THR A 331 -32.41 25.50 3.48
CA THR A 331 -33.34 24.59 4.20
C THR A 331 -33.16 24.57 5.73
N GLY A 332 -32.03 25.07 6.25
CA GLY A 332 -31.69 24.99 7.68
C GLY A 332 -31.09 23.66 8.11
N GLN A 333 -30.98 22.69 7.19
CA GLN A 333 -30.30 21.41 7.43
C GLN A 333 -28.78 21.57 7.31
N LEU A 334 -28.04 20.74 8.05
CA LEU A 334 -26.57 20.71 8.03
C LEU A 334 -25.99 20.07 6.76
N VAL A 335 -26.76 19.18 6.13
CA VAL A 335 -26.41 18.32 5.00
C VAL A 335 -27.69 18.02 4.21
N MET A 336 -27.55 17.76 2.90
CA MET A 336 -28.64 17.57 1.92
C MET A 336 -29.44 16.26 2.11
N PHE A 337 -29.33 15.56 3.25
CA PHE A 337 -30.13 14.37 3.52
C PHE A 337 -30.17 14.08 5.02
N GLN A 338 -31.27 13.52 5.50
CA GLN A 338 -31.36 12.87 6.80
C GLN A 338 -32.18 11.57 6.69
N VAL A 339 -31.52 10.39 6.77
CA VAL A 339 -31.93 9.15 7.50
C VAL A 339 -31.18 7.87 7.01
N ARG A 340 -30.28 7.30 7.85
CA ARG A 340 -29.63 5.93 7.90
C ARG A 340 -29.41 5.01 6.64
N TYR A 341 -28.44 4.04 6.66
CA TYR A 341 -27.85 3.46 5.40
C TYR A 341 -27.18 1.87 5.48
N ASP A 342 -26.45 0.84 4.72
CA ASP A 342 -25.61 0.24 3.39
C ASP A 342 -25.43 -1.32 3.37
N ARG A 343 -24.74 -1.96 2.35
CA ARG A 343 -24.71 -3.44 2.05
C ARG A 343 -24.24 -3.95 0.65
N SER A 344 -23.15 -3.46 -0.01
CA SER A 344 -22.48 -4.19 -1.14
C SER A 344 -20.91 -4.13 -1.22
N TRP A 345 -20.28 -4.76 -2.22
CA TRP A 345 -18.83 -5.16 -2.33
C TRP A 345 -18.07 -4.47 -3.52
N HIS A 346 -16.83 -4.77 -3.99
CA HIS A 346 -15.79 -5.82 -3.76
C HIS A 346 -14.32 -5.31 -4.06
N PHE A 347 -13.35 -6.13 -4.50
CA PHE A 347 -11.93 -5.73 -4.76
C PHE A 347 -11.24 -6.50 -5.93
N PHE A 348 -10.86 -5.82 -7.03
CA PHE A 348 -9.96 -6.38 -8.08
C PHE A 348 -9.28 -5.29 -8.96
N GLU A 349 -10.06 -4.38 -9.56
CA GLU A 349 -9.65 -3.53 -10.69
C GLU A 349 -8.52 -2.52 -10.43
N VAL A 350 -8.21 -2.23 -9.16
CA VAL A 350 -7.20 -1.22 -8.79
C VAL A 350 -5.78 -1.62 -9.20
N ALA A 351 -5.48 -2.93 -9.26
CA ALA A 351 -4.19 -3.47 -9.66
C ALA A 351 -3.82 -3.09 -11.10
N PHE A 352 -4.70 -3.45 -12.04
CA PHE A 352 -4.59 -3.16 -13.46
C PHE A 352 -4.27 -1.68 -13.74
N ARG A 353 -5.03 -0.79 -13.09
CA ARG A 353 -4.97 0.65 -13.33
C ARG A 353 -3.60 1.26 -13.02
N LYS A 354 -2.93 0.77 -11.97
CA LYS A 354 -1.61 1.24 -11.52
C LYS A 354 -0.53 1.00 -12.60
N LYS A 355 -0.62 -0.15 -13.29
CA LYS A 355 0.35 -0.63 -14.29
C LYS A 355 0.21 0.07 -15.66
N TYR A 356 -1.01 0.17 -16.19
CA TYR A 356 -1.23 0.66 -17.57
C TYR A 356 -1.82 2.08 -17.69
N LEU A 357 -2.85 2.40 -16.88
CA LEU A 357 -3.71 3.57 -17.10
C LEU A 357 -3.16 4.88 -16.52
N THR A 358 -2.25 4.84 -15.55
CA THR A 358 -1.69 6.02 -14.86
C THR A 358 -1.11 7.10 -15.79
N LYS A 359 -0.62 6.70 -16.98
CA LYS A 359 -0.11 7.61 -18.02
C LYS A 359 -1.23 8.51 -18.60
N TYR A 360 -2.41 7.94 -18.83
CA TYR A 360 -3.54 8.54 -19.56
C TYR A 360 -4.63 9.18 -18.69
N ALA A 361 -4.39 9.32 -17.39
CA ALA A 361 -5.28 9.82 -16.33
C ALA A 361 -6.30 10.95 -16.65
N ILE A 362 -6.00 11.90 -17.55
CA ILE A 362 -6.95 12.96 -17.95
C ILE A 362 -7.95 12.44 -18.99
N LEU A 363 -7.47 11.71 -19.99
CA LEU A 363 -8.30 11.07 -21.01
C LEU A 363 -9.22 10.02 -20.36
N GLU A 364 -8.68 9.25 -19.41
CA GLU A 364 -9.44 8.29 -18.61
C GLU A 364 -10.63 8.94 -17.88
N ALA A 365 -10.40 10.02 -17.12
CA ALA A 365 -11.46 10.71 -16.38
C ALA A 365 -12.52 11.35 -17.31
N THR A 366 -12.10 11.89 -18.46
CA THR A 366 -13.02 12.52 -19.42
C THR A 366 -13.83 11.51 -20.23
N LEU A 367 -13.24 10.39 -20.64
CA LEU A 367 -13.97 9.29 -21.27
C LEU A 367 -14.94 8.62 -20.29
N LEU A 368 -14.57 8.50 -19.01
CA LEU A 368 -15.46 7.99 -17.99
C LEU A 368 -16.65 8.93 -17.74
N ALA A 369 -16.41 10.25 -17.61
CA ALA A 369 -17.49 11.23 -17.45
C ALA A 369 -18.41 11.30 -18.68
N ALA A 370 -17.87 11.11 -19.89
CA ALA A 370 -18.69 10.97 -21.09
C ALA A 370 -19.53 9.67 -21.07
N ALA A 371 -18.94 8.55 -20.64
CA ALA A 371 -19.63 7.26 -20.55
C ALA A 371 -20.70 7.24 -19.45
N THR A 372 -20.45 7.84 -18.27
CA THR A 372 -21.49 8.02 -17.25
C THR A 372 -22.60 8.92 -17.77
N ALA A 373 -22.29 10.09 -18.34
CA ALA A 373 -23.31 10.97 -18.92
C ALA A 373 -24.17 10.28 -20.00
N ILE A 374 -23.58 9.44 -20.86
CA ILE A 374 -24.29 8.70 -21.90
C ILE A 374 -25.19 7.59 -21.33
N VAL A 375 -24.71 6.80 -20.37
CA VAL A 375 -25.42 5.62 -19.81
C VAL A 375 -26.40 6.00 -18.70
N CYS A 376 -26.13 7.07 -17.95
CA CYS A 376 -26.96 7.51 -16.84
C CYS A 376 -28.16 8.35 -17.28
N TYR A 377 -28.02 9.22 -18.29
CA TYR A 377 -29.09 10.12 -18.73
C TYR A 377 -30.43 9.42 -19.09
N PRO A 378 -30.46 8.21 -19.70
CA PRO A 378 -31.70 7.48 -19.97
C PRO A 378 -32.40 6.88 -18.73
N ASN A 379 -31.73 6.79 -17.57
CA ASN A 379 -32.33 6.27 -16.34
C ASN A 379 -32.46 7.41 -15.32
N VAL A 380 -33.69 7.74 -14.95
CA VAL A 380 -34.02 8.84 -14.02
C VAL A 380 -33.18 8.77 -12.74
N PHE A 381 -33.09 7.61 -12.11
CA PHE A 381 -32.33 7.41 -10.86
C PHE A 381 -30.81 7.50 -11.05
N LEU A 382 -30.28 7.39 -12.26
CA LEU A 382 -28.85 7.57 -12.55
C LEU A 382 -28.50 8.99 -13.00
N ARG A 383 -29.46 9.75 -13.52
CA ARG A 383 -29.29 11.13 -14.01
C ARG A 383 -29.19 12.17 -12.88
N ILE A 384 -29.85 11.89 -11.76
CA ILE A 384 -29.92 12.69 -10.53
C ILE A 384 -28.61 12.59 -9.73
N ASP A 385 -28.26 13.58 -8.90
CA ASP A 385 -27.07 13.50 -8.04
C ASP A 385 -27.18 12.35 -7.02
N MET A 386 -26.03 11.85 -6.54
CA MET A 386 -26.00 10.73 -5.61
C MET A 386 -26.48 11.10 -4.20
N THR A 387 -26.47 12.37 -3.77
CA THR A 387 -27.11 12.77 -2.49
C THR A 387 -28.62 12.93 -2.62
N GLU A 388 -29.09 13.64 -3.65
CA GLU A 388 -30.51 13.86 -3.95
C GLU A 388 -31.25 12.54 -4.23
N SER A 389 -30.67 11.66 -5.06
CA SER A 389 -31.23 10.33 -5.30
C SER A 389 -31.31 9.47 -4.04
N MET A 390 -30.48 9.72 -3.04
CA MET A 390 -30.48 8.95 -1.80
C MET A 390 -31.56 9.44 -0.84
N GLU A 391 -31.83 10.75 -0.79
CA GLU A 391 -33.00 11.34 -0.13
C GLU A 391 -34.31 10.76 -0.69
N ILE A 392 -34.49 10.82 -2.02
CA ILE A 392 -35.66 10.25 -2.72
C ILE A 392 -35.87 8.75 -2.42
N LEU A 393 -34.78 7.99 -2.26
CA LEU A 393 -34.85 6.56 -1.92
C LEU A 393 -35.25 6.31 -0.45
N PHE A 394 -35.13 7.28 0.44
CA PHE A 394 -35.52 7.15 1.85
C PHE A 394 -36.97 7.61 2.14
N LEU A 395 -37.54 8.48 1.31
CA LEU A 395 -38.92 9.00 1.48
C LEU A 395 -39.98 7.91 1.67
N GLU A 396 -40.92 8.16 2.59
CA GLU A 396 -42.06 7.27 2.88
C GLU A 396 -43.28 7.64 2.01
N CYS A 397 -44.00 6.62 1.54
CA CYS A 397 -45.03 6.74 0.49
C CYS A 397 -46.38 7.34 0.93
N GLU A 398 -46.43 8.12 2.01
CA GLU A 398 -47.68 8.62 2.61
C GLU A 398 -47.91 10.14 2.41
N GLY A 399 -46.99 10.83 1.72
CA GLY A 399 -46.93 12.31 1.64
C GLY A 399 -47.54 12.99 0.42
N GLY A 400 -48.07 12.26 -0.57
CA GLY A 400 -48.64 12.84 -1.81
C GLY A 400 -47.64 13.28 -2.88
N GLU A 401 -46.38 13.53 -2.51
CA GLU A 401 -45.26 13.75 -3.43
C GLU A 401 -44.68 12.40 -3.93
N ASP A 402 -45.23 11.84 -5.01
CA ASP A 402 -44.69 10.61 -5.62
C ASP A 402 -43.74 10.93 -6.78
N TYR A 403 -42.44 11.01 -6.47
CA TYR A 403 -41.40 11.35 -7.44
C TYR A 403 -41.29 10.27 -8.55
N HIS A 404 -41.85 10.59 -9.72
CA HIS A 404 -41.93 9.70 -10.89
C HIS A 404 -42.62 8.34 -10.61
N GLY A 405 -43.64 8.31 -9.75
CA GLY A 405 -44.43 7.09 -9.50
C GLY A 405 -43.63 5.97 -8.83
N LEU A 406 -42.67 6.33 -7.96
CA LEU A 406 -41.84 5.41 -7.20
C LEU A 406 -42.68 4.54 -6.24
N CYS A 407 -43.79 5.08 -5.72
CA CYS A 407 -44.70 4.42 -4.79
C CYS A 407 -45.97 3.84 -5.46
N GLU A 408 -46.32 4.28 -6.68
CA GLU A 408 -47.46 3.78 -7.47
C GLU A 408 -47.48 2.25 -7.63
N LYS A 409 -48.66 1.65 -7.41
CA LYS A 409 -48.81 0.18 -7.45
C LYS A 409 -48.61 -0.43 -8.85
N GLU A 410 -48.93 0.33 -9.89
CA GLU A 410 -48.94 -0.13 -11.28
C GLU A 410 -47.52 -0.22 -11.87
N HIS A 411 -46.61 0.68 -11.44
CA HIS A 411 -45.22 0.73 -11.93
C HIS A 411 -44.21 -0.07 -11.08
N ARG A 412 -44.63 -0.66 -9.94
CA ARG A 412 -43.79 -1.45 -9.00
C ARG A 412 -42.75 -2.37 -9.65
N VAL A 413 -43.14 -3.17 -10.63
CA VAL A 413 -42.24 -4.14 -11.30
C VAL A 413 -41.17 -3.41 -12.14
N GLY A 414 -41.57 -2.36 -12.85
CA GLY A 414 -40.63 -1.48 -13.58
C GLY A 414 -39.66 -0.78 -12.64
N ASN A 415 -40.15 -0.29 -11.50
CA ASN A 415 -39.34 0.38 -10.48
C ASN A 415 -38.31 -0.57 -9.86
N VAL A 416 -38.71 -1.78 -9.46
CA VAL A 416 -37.77 -2.79 -8.92
C VAL A 416 -36.71 -3.18 -9.96
N ILE A 417 -37.08 -3.40 -11.23
CA ILE A 417 -36.11 -3.70 -12.30
C ILE A 417 -35.17 -2.52 -12.52
N SER A 418 -35.69 -1.28 -12.58
CA SER A 418 -34.90 -0.06 -12.77
C SER A 418 -33.91 0.17 -11.62
N LEU A 419 -34.34 -0.03 -10.36
CA LEU A 419 -33.49 0.11 -9.18
C LEU A 419 -32.41 -0.99 -9.10
N LEU A 420 -32.71 -2.24 -9.48
CA LEU A 420 -31.70 -3.30 -9.55
C LEU A 420 -30.68 -3.05 -10.66
N VAL A 421 -31.12 -2.61 -11.85
CA VAL A 421 -30.23 -2.19 -12.94
C VAL A 421 -29.38 -0.99 -12.52
N ALA A 422 -29.98 0.02 -11.90
CA ALA A 422 -29.26 1.18 -11.35
C ALA A 422 -28.24 0.77 -10.26
N THR A 423 -28.57 -0.22 -9.43
CA THR A 423 -27.62 -0.78 -8.43
C THR A 423 -26.38 -1.35 -9.13
N VAL A 424 -26.56 -2.20 -10.14
CA VAL A 424 -25.45 -2.83 -10.89
C VAL A 424 -24.60 -1.78 -11.62
N ILE A 425 -25.25 -0.83 -12.29
CA ILE A 425 -24.55 0.24 -13.02
C ILE A 425 -23.80 1.17 -12.06
N ARG A 426 -24.38 1.51 -10.90
CA ARG A 426 -23.70 2.30 -9.85
C ARG A 426 -22.49 1.55 -9.29
N VAL A 427 -22.57 0.24 -9.01
CA VAL A 427 -21.41 -0.57 -8.58
C VAL A 427 -20.27 -0.46 -9.59
N PHE A 428 -20.55 -0.70 -10.87
CA PHE A 428 -19.57 -0.61 -11.95
C PHE A 428 -18.94 0.80 -12.05
N PHE A 429 -19.74 1.86 -12.12
CA PHE A 429 -19.22 3.22 -12.22
C PHE A 429 -18.49 3.71 -10.97
N VAL A 430 -18.85 3.25 -9.76
CA VAL A 430 -18.13 3.61 -8.53
C VAL A 430 -16.73 2.99 -8.49
N ILE A 431 -16.58 1.73 -8.88
CA ILE A 431 -15.26 1.06 -8.91
C ILE A 431 -14.32 1.79 -9.89
N ILE A 432 -14.81 2.11 -11.09
CA ILE A 432 -14.01 2.81 -12.11
C ILE A 432 -13.81 4.30 -11.75
N SER A 433 -14.78 4.97 -11.11
CA SER A 433 -14.64 6.38 -10.70
C SER A 433 -13.67 6.55 -9.53
N TYR A 434 -13.70 5.65 -8.54
CA TYR A 434 -12.91 5.81 -7.30
C TYR A 434 -11.39 5.82 -7.54
N GLY A 435 -10.90 5.06 -8.53
CA GLY A 435 -9.48 5.04 -8.88
C GLY A 435 -9.00 6.23 -9.75
N CYS A 436 -9.89 7.15 -10.16
CA CYS A 436 -9.53 8.29 -11.02
C CYS A 436 -8.54 9.24 -10.34
N LYS A 437 -7.73 9.95 -11.15
CA LYS A 437 -6.82 11.02 -10.69
C LYS A 437 -7.53 12.36 -10.43
N VAL A 438 -8.73 12.31 -9.88
CA VAL A 438 -9.53 13.44 -9.38
C VAL A 438 -9.73 13.29 -7.86
N PRO A 439 -10.19 14.30 -7.11
CA PRO A 439 -10.56 14.12 -5.72
C PRO A 439 -11.85 13.28 -5.63
N ALA A 440 -11.81 12.15 -4.91
CA ALA A 440 -12.91 11.18 -4.91
C ALA A 440 -13.10 10.51 -3.54
N GLY A 441 -14.32 10.50 -3.02
CA GLY A 441 -14.73 9.75 -1.83
C GLY A 441 -15.69 8.62 -2.18
N ILE A 442 -15.53 7.46 -1.52
CA ILE A 442 -16.36 6.27 -1.77
C ILE A 442 -17.64 6.21 -0.92
N PHE A 443 -17.76 7.04 0.13
CA PHE A 443 -18.86 7.00 1.10
C PHE A 443 -20.22 7.20 0.42
N VAL A 444 -20.59 8.41 -0.01
CA VAL A 444 -21.90 8.66 -0.66
C VAL A 444 -22.20 7.71 -1.83
N PRO A 445 -21.26 7.36 -2.72
CA PRO A 445 -21.55 6.41 -3.79
C PRO A 445 -21.76 4.96 -3.33
N SER A 446 -21.03 4.43 -2.34
CA SER A 446 -21.36 3.13 -1.74
C SER A 446 -22.73 3.19 -1.09
N MET A 447 -23.02 4.34 -0.48
CA MET A 447 -24.26 4.55 0.24
C MET A 447 -25.48 4.52 -0.69
N ALA A 448 -25.43 5.25 -1.81
CA ALA A 448 -26.47 5.25 -2.83
C ALA A 448 -26.61 3.90 -3.57
N ILE A 449 -25.52 3.15 -3.79
CA ILE A 449 -25.59 1.74 -4.26
C ILE A 449 -26.45 0.93 -3.31
N GLY A 450 -26.17 1.06 -2.01
CA GLY A 450 -26.93 0.42 -0.98
C GLY A 450 -28.43 0.79 -1.00
N ALA A 451 -28.74 2.09 -1.00
CA ALA A 451 -30.13 2.59 -1.00
C ALA A 451 -30.97 1.98 -2.14
N SER A 452 -30.35 1.84 -3.31
CA SER A 452 -30.95 1.26 -4.51
C SER A 452 -31.33 -0.21 -4.28
N PHE A 453 -30.43 -1.00 -3.68
CA PHE A 453 -30.68 -2.40 -3.33
C PHE A 453 -31.70 -2.54 -2.19
N GLY A 454 -31.55 -1.75 -1.13
CA GLY A 454 -32.44 -1.73 0.02
C GLY A 454 -33.89 -1.39 -0.35
N ARG A 455 -34.11 -0.34 -1.16
CA ARG A 455 -35.45 0.03 -1.65
C ARG A 455 -36.07 -1.09 -2.49
N SER A 456 -35.25 -1.73 -3.35
CA SER A 456 -35.68 -2.88 -4.15
C SER A 456 -36.18 -4.04 -3.28
N VAL A 457 -35.42 -4.41 -2.23
CA VAL A 457 -35.81 -5.45 -1.27
C VAL A 457 -37.07 -5.02 -0.49
N GLY A 458 -37.15 -3.76 -0.06
CA GLY A 458 -38.33 -3.23 0.65
C GLY A 458 -39.63 -3.35 -0.16
N ILE A 459 -39.60 -2.98 -1.45
CA ILE A 459 -40.75 -3.10 -2.35
C ILE A 459 -41.11 -4.59 -2.58
N ILE A 460 -40.12 -5.48 -2.71
CA ILE A 460 -40.36 -6.94 -2.83
C ILE A 460 -41.03 -7.49 -1.56
N VAL A 461 -40.56 -7.12 -0.37
CA VAL A 461 -41.17 -7.56 0.91
C VAL A 461 -42.58 -6.99 1.08
N GLN A 462 -42.81 -5.74 0.68
CA GLN A 462 -44.15 -5.14 0.68
C GLN A 462 -45.11 -5.89 -0.27
N ALA A 463 -44.64 -6.28 -1.46
CA ALA A 463 -45.42 -7.08 -2.41
C ALA A 463 -45.72 -8.49 -1.87
N LEU A 464 -44.77 -9.13 -1.18
CA LEU A 464 -44.98 -10.42 -0.52
C LEU A 464 -46.00 -10.33 0.64
N TYR A 465 -46.00 -9.22 1.39
CA TYR A 465 -47.00 -8.96 2.42
C TYR A 465 -48.41 -8.75 1.83
N GLU A 466 -48.54 -7.92 0.78
CA GLU A 466 -49.83 -7.73 0.10
C GLU A 466 -50.35 -9.02 -0.56
N ALA A 467 -49.46 -9.90 -1.04
CA ALA A 467 -49.83 -11.17 -1.67
C ALA A 467 -50.19 -12.29 -0.68
N ASN A 468 -49.62 -12.30 0.54
CA ASN A 468 -49.91 -13.31 1.55
C ASN A 468 -49.80 -12.76 3.01
N PRO A 469 -50.77 -11.93 3.44
CA PRO A 469 -50.74 -11.32 4.77
C PRO A 469 -50.96 -12.33 5.91
N GLY A 470 -51.50 -13.52 5.62
CA GLY A 470 -51.67 -14.61 6.59
C GLY A 470 -50.42 -15.46 6.85
N SER A 471 -49.29 -15.14 6.21
CA SER A 471 -48.02 -15.86 6.38
C SER A 471 -47.46 -15.71 7.80
N VAL A 472 -46.85 -16.78 8.33
CA VAL A 472 -46.25 -16.80 9.69
C VAL A 472 -45.25 -15.66 9.90
N PHE A 473 -44.50 -15.29 8.85
CA PHE A 473 -43.55 -14.18 8.86
C PHE A 473 -44.16 -12.80 9.11
N PHE A 474 -45.46 -12.62 8.85
CA PHE A 474 -46.19 -11.35 9.01
C PHE A 474 -47.19 -11.37 10.19
N SER A 475 -47.20 -12.45 10.98
CA SER A 475 -48.08 -12.63 12.16
C SER A 475 -47.95 -11.56 13.26
N SER A 476 -46.89 -10.75 13.23
CA SER A 476 -46.67 -9.62 14.16
C SER A 476 -47.15 -8.26 13.62
N CYS A 477 -47.65 -8.21 12.37
CA CYS A 477 -48.21 -6.99 11.79
C CYS A 477 -49.55 -6.62 12.44
N LYS A 478 -49.74 -5.32 12.72
CA LYS A 478 -51.06 -4.78 13.12
C LYS A 478 -51.85 -4.38 11.87
N PRO A 479 -53.19 -4.52 11.85
CA PRO A 479 -54.00 -4.19 10.67
C PRO A 479 -54.06 -2.68 10.38
N ASP A 480 -53.99 -1.84 11.41
CA ASP A 480 -54.22 -0.38 11.29
C ASP A 480 -52.94 0.46 11.07
N VAL A 481 -51.79 -0.17 10.79
CA VAL A 481 -50.48 0.50 10.66
C VAL A 481 -49.68 -0.16 9.52
N PRO A 482 -49.02 0.61 8.62
CA PRO A 482 -48.19 0.03 7.56
C PRO A 482 -47.04 -0.82 8.14
N CYS A 483 -47.13 -2.14 7.99
CA CYS A 483 -46.16 -3.06 8.61
C CYS A 483 -44.77 -3.04 7.94
N ILE A 484 -44.70 -2.70 6.65
CA ILE A 484 -43.48 -2.68 5.84
C ILE A 484 -43.34 -1.29 5.20
N THR A 485 -42.39 -0.47 5.64
CA THR A 485 -42.02 0.78 4.94
C THR A 485 -40.74 0.56 4.11
N PRO A 486 -40.80 0.65 2.76
CA PRO A 486 -39.62 0.47 1.91
C PRO A 486 -38.49 1.46 2.19
N GLY A 487 -38.81 2.65 2.72
CA GLY A 487 -37.83 3.62 3.22
C GLY A 487 -36.92 3.03 4.32
N THR A 488 -37.48 2.25 5.26
CA THR A 488 -36.68 1.57 6.31
C THR A 488 -35.73 0.51 5.73
N TYR A 489 -36.09 -0.14 4.62
CA TYR A 489 -35.21 -1.11 3.95
C TYR A 489 -34.17 -0.42 3.05
N ALA A 490 -34.56 0.65 2.36
CA ALA A 490 -33.63 1.53 1.64
C ALA A 490 -32.58 2.08 2.61
N PHE A 491 -33.01 2.53 3.79
CA PHE A 491 -32.12 2.81 4.90
C PHE A 491 -31.30 1.57 5.24
N LEU A 492 -31.84 0.47 5.78
CA LEU A 492 -30.98 -0.59 6.35
C LEU A 492 -30.01 -1.15 5.31
N GLY A 493 -30.34 -0.97 4.04
CA GLY A 493 -29.53 -1.19 2.88
C GLY A 493 -28.60 -0.08 2.36
N ALA A 494 -28.44 1.17 2.93
CA ALA A 494 -27.56 2.33 2.47
C ALA A 494 -26.16 3.07 3.02
N ALA A 495 -25.10 3.04 3.98
CA ALA A 495 -24.42 2.66 5.36
C ALA A 495 -23.76 1.33 5.98
N ALA A 496 -24.18 0.05 5.92
CA ALA A 496 -23.43 -1.13 6.35
C ALA A 496 -22.40 -1.65 5.31
N ALA A 497 -22.23 -1.01 4.15
CA ALA A 497 -20.99 -1.08 3.38
C ALA A 497 -19.90 -0.14 3.93
N LEU A 498 -20.18 0.95 4.63
CA LEU A 498 -19.20 1.53 5.55
C LEU A 498 -18.83 0.46 6.61
N SER A 499 -19.81 -0.36 7.04
CA SER A 499 -19.49 -1.54 7.86
C SER A 499 -18.64 -2.59 7.15
N GLY A 500 -18.81 -2.86 5.86
CA GLY A 500 -17.96 -3.79 5.10
C GLY A 500 -16.80 -3.10 4.38
N ILE A 501 -17.01 -2.44 3.23
CA ILE A 501 -15.99 -1.64 2.50
C ILE A 501 -15.09 -0.81 3.44
N MET A 502 -15.62 -0.05 4.41
CA MET A 502 -14.78 0.72 5.35
C MET A 502 -14.41 -0.02 6.66
N HIS A 503 -14.95 -1.21 6.93
CA HIS A 503 -14.75 -2.02 8.17
C HIS A 503 -15.06 -1.31 9.52
N ILE A 504 -16.01 -0.36 9.54
CA ILE A 504 -16.41 0.44 10.74
C ILE A 504 -17.84 0.16 11.23
N THR A 505 -18.06 0.06 12.54
CA THR A 505 -19.39 -0.26 13.10
C THR A 505 -19.96 0.81 14.02
N VAL A 506 -19.23 1.22 15.06
CA VAL A 506 -19.80 2.11 16.10
C VAL A 506 -20.00 3.52 15.55
N SER A 507 -19.00 4.01 14.81
CA SER A 507 -19.06 5.30 14.11
C SER A 507 -20.21 5.32 13.11
N VAL A 508 -20.42 4.20 12.39
CA VAL A 508 -21.50 4.06 11.41
C VAL A 508 -22.85 4.23 12.09
N VAL A 509 -23.17 3.40 13.10
CA VAL A 509 -24.47 3.45 13.79
C VAL A 509 -24.78 4.85 14.34
N VAL A 510 -23.76 5.59 14.82
CA VAL A 510 -23.93 6.95 15.35
C VAL A 510 -24.03 8.03 14.27
N ILE A 511 -23.20 8.00 13.21
CA ILE A 511 -23.37 8.88 12.04
C ILE A 511 -24.79 8.71 11.50
N MET A 512 -25.20 7.47 11.35
CA MET A 512 -26.49 7.10 10.78
C MET A 512 -27.61 7.63 11.68
N PHE A 513 -27.49 7.49 13.00
CA PHE A 513 -28.44 8.06 13.97
C PHE A 513 -28.49 9.60 13.99
N GLU A 514 -27.37 10.31 14.07
CA GLU A 514 -27.36 11.79 14.12
C GLU A 514 -28.02 12.39 12.87
N LEU A 515 -27.87 11.73 11.72
CA LEU A 515 -28.58 12.00 10.48
C LEU A 515 -30.08 11.67 10.50
N THR A 516 -30.73 11.44 11.64
CA THR A 516 -32.16 11.00 11.68
C THR A 516 -33.03 11.65 12.73
N GLY A 517 -32.48 12.03 13.88
CA GLY A 517 -33.24 12.24 15.13
C GLY A 517 -33.89 10.97 15.71
N ALA A 518 -34.30 9.99 14.89
CA ALA A 518 -35.00 8.77 15.28
C ALA A 518 -34.10 7.76 16.03
N LEU A 519 -34.23 7.70 17.36
CA LEU A 519 -33.54 6.73 18.23
C LEU A 519 -33.95 5.26 17.96
N THR A 520 -35.17 5.03 17.48
CA THR A 520 -35.80 3.70 17.30
C THR A 520 -34.95 2.72 16.51
N TYR A 521 -34.33 3.16 15.41
CA TYR A 521 -33.61 2.26 14.51
C TYR A 521 -32.14 2.00 14.90
N ILE A 522 -31.64 2.51 16.03
CA ILE A 522 -30.25 2.25 16.48
C ILE A 522 -29.98 0.74 16.56
N LEU A 523 -30.87 -0.02 17.20
CA LEU A 523 -30.71 -1.46 17.41
C LEU A 523 -30.76 -2.26 16.09
N PRO A 524 -31.75 -2.08 15.19
CA PRO A 524 -31.71 -2.65 13.84
C PRO A 524 -30.41 -2.33 13.07
N THR A 525 -29.97 -1.06 13.10
CA THR A 525 -28.72 -0.66 12.44
C THR A 525 -27.54 -1.43 13.00
N MET A 526 -27.41 -1.51 14.34
CA MET A 526 -26.30 -2.19 15.01
C MET A 526 -26.26 -3.70 14.72
N ILE A 527 -27.43 -4.35 14.61
CA ILE A 527 -27.51 -5.77 14.23
C ILE A 527 -27.07 -5.97 12.78
N VAL A 528 -27.62 -5.19 11.83
CA VAL A 528 -27.26 -5.30 10.40
C VAL A 528 -25.78 -4.98 10.18
N VAL A 529 -25.26 -3.92 10.78
CA VAL A 529 -23.84 -3.54 10.79
C VAL A 529 -22.98 -4.66 11.40
N GLY A 530 -23.36 -5.22 12.55
CA GLY A 530 -22.62 -6.29 13.22
C GLY A 530 -22.53 -7.58 12.41
N VAL A 531 -23.67 -8.07 11.88
CA VAL A 531 -23.72 -9.23 10.97
C VAL A 531 -22.89 -8.96 9.71
N THR A 532 -23.01 -7.76 9.14
CA THR A 532 -22.29 -7.38 7.93
C THR A 532 -20.77 -7.34 8.14
N LYS A 533 -20.30 -6.85 9.29
CA LYS A 533 -18.88 -6.93 9.66
C LYS A 533 -18.42 -8.39 9.79
N ALA A 534 -19.16 -9.22 10.52
CA ALA A 534 -18.83 -10.63 10.71
C ALA A 534 -18.75 -11.39 9.36
N VAL A 535 -19.65 -11.10 8.42
CA VAL A 535 -19.55 -11.63 7.05
C VAL A 535 -18.35 -11.04 6.30
N SER A 536 -18.09 -9.73 6.38
CA SER A 536 -16.94 -9.10 5.70
C SER A 536 -15.59 -9.69 6.15
N GLU A 537 -15.45 -9.99 7.44
CA GLU A 537 -14.24 -10.60 8.05
C GLU A 537 -14.01 -12.07 7.62
N LEU A 538 -15.04 -12.79 7.17
CA LEU A 538 -14.88 -14.13 6.56
C LEU A 538 -14.30 -14.08 5.14
N PHE A 539 -14.47 -12.97 4.41
CA PHE A 539 -14.08 -12.82 3.01
C PHE A 539 -12.90 -11.86 2.79
N GLY A 540 -12.46 -11.09 3.79
CA GLY A 540 -11.41 -10.09 3.60
C GLY A 540 -10.72 -9.58 4.88
N LYS A 541 -9.41 -9.34 4.75
CA LYS A 541 -8.59 -8.67 5.77
C LYS A 541 -8.67 -7.15 5.63
N GLY A 542 -9.55 -6.51 6.40
CA GLY A 542 -9.59 -5.04 6.58
C GLY A 542 -10.24 -4.24 5.45
N GLY A 543 -10.46 -2.95 5.73
CA GLY A 543 -11.24 -2.04 4.87
C GLY A 543 -10.48 -1.45 3.68
N ILE A 544 -11.20 -0.76 2.80
CA ILE A 544 -10.69 -0.07 1.60
C ILE A 544 -9.54 0.89 1.92
N ALA A 545 -9.56 1.54 3.09
CA ALA A 545 -8.47 2.40 3.53
C ALA A 545 -7.17 1.59 3.79
N ASP A 546 -7.30 0.44 4.46
CA ASP A 546 -6.19 -0.44 4.85
C ASP A 546 -5.64 -1.22 3.65
N ARG A 547 -6.55 -1.75 2.82
CA ARG A 547 -6.20 -2.37 1.53
C ARG A 547 -5.52 -1.38 0.59
N MET A 548 -5.92 -0.10 0.57
CA MET A 548 -5.26 0.93 -0.22
C MET A 548 -3.88 1.34 0.36
N ILE A 549 -3.69 1.30 1.69
CA ILE A 549 -2.36 1.47 2.32
C ILE A 549 -1.41 0.36 1.84
N TRP A 550 -1.84 -0.90 1.94
CA TRP A 550 -1.08 -2.08 1.51
C TRP A 550 -0.76 -2.03 0.01
N PHE A 551 -1.79 -1.80 -0.84
CA PHE A 551 -1.63 -1.69 -2.29
C PHE A 551 -0.77 -0.51 -2.75
N SER A 552 -0.72 0.58 -1.97
CA SER A 552 0.15 1.73 -2.22
C SER A 552 1.61 1.48 -1.82
N GLY A 553 1.90 0.41 -1.08
CA GLY A 553 3.22 0.15 -0.51
C GLY A 553 3.63 1.20 0.52
N PHE A 554 2.67 1.67 1.33
CA PHE A 554 2.98 2.60 2.41
C PHE A 554 3.47 1.84 3.65
N PRO A 555 4.46 2.36 4.39
CA PRO A 555 4.77 1.83 5.71
C PRO A 555 3.61 2.14 6.65
N PHE A 556 2.99 1.09 7.18
CA PHE A 556 1.94 1.16 8.17
C PHE A 556 2.03 -0.08 9.05
N LEU A 557 2.08 0.13 10.37
CA LEU A 557 2.08 -0.94 11.36
C LEU A 557 0.68 -0.98 11.96
N ASP A 558 -0.11 -1.99 11.58
CA ASP A 558 -1.51 -2.05 12.00
C ASP A 558 -1.63 -2.33 13.51
N ASN A 559 -2.63 -1.69 14.11
CA ASN A 559 -3.02 -1.84 15.50
C ASN A 559 -4.21 -2.82 15.62
N LYS A 560 -4.80 -3.27 14.51
CA LYS A 560 -5.90 -4.25 14.46
C LYS A 560 -5.41 -5.71 14.30
N GLU A 561 -4.28 -5.95 13.62
CA GLU A 561 -3.78 -7.30 13.35
C GLU A 561 -2.52 -7.65 14.17
N ASP A 562 -2.67 -8.47 15.21
CA ASP A 562 -1.57 -8.98 16.01
C ASP A 562 -0.91 -10.22 15.37
N HIS A 563 0.16 -9.97 14.64
CA HIS A 563 0.99 -11.00 14.03
C HIS A 563 1.95 -11.60 15.07
N ASN A 564 1.80 -12.89 15.35
CA ASN A 564 2.73 -13.66 16.19
C ASN A 564 3.79 -14.32 15.30
N PHE A 565 4.99 -13.73 15.23
CA PHE A 565 6.08 -14.25 14.41
C PHE A 565 6.88 -15.36 15.10
N GLY A 566 6.79 -15.50 16.42
CA GLY A 566 7.53 -16.50 17.19
C GLY A 566 9.07 -16.37 17.16
N VAL A 567 9.60 -15.27 16.62
CA VAL A 567 11.05 -15.06 16.42
C VAL A 567 11.61 -13.99 17.35
N PRO A 568 12.88 -14.12 17.80
CA PRO A 568 13.54 -13.07 18.56
C PRO A 568 13.87 -11.87 17.66
N VAL A 569 13.78 -10.65 18.22
CA VAL A 569 14.11 -9.39 17.52
C VAL A 569 15.51 -9.38 16.89
N SER A 570 16.45 -10.19 17.41
CA SER A 570 17.78 -10.37 16.81
C SER A 570 17.79 -10.89 15.37
N GLN A 571 16.68 -11.38 14.82
CA GLN A 571 16.54 -11.75 13.40
C GLN A 571 16.06 -10.60 12.50
N ALA A 572 15.45 -9.56 13.08
CA ALA A 572 14.91 -8.40 12.36
C ALA A 572 15.77 -7.13 12.56
N MET A 573 16.75 -7.16 13.46
CA MET A 573 17.62 -6.02 13.78
C MET A 573 18.67 -5.74 12.70
N ILE A 574 19.18 -4.51 12.70
CA ILE A 574 20.41 -4.12 12.01
C ILE A 574 21.59 -4.38 12.97
N PRO A 575 22.48 -5.35 12.68
CA PRO A 575 23.75 -5.52 13.39
C PRO A 575 24.77 -4.43 12.99
N ASP A 576 25.90 -4.38 13.69
CA ASP A 576 27.08 -3.55 13.34
C ASP A 576 26.76 -2.06 13.10
N VAL A 577 26.09 -1.45 14.08
CA VAL A 577 25.69 -0.04 14.07
C VAL A 577 26.89 0.88 14.28
N ILE A 578 26.96 1.98 13.50
CA ILE A 578 27.92 3.07 13.75
C ILE A 578 27.56 3.80 15.05
N SER A 579 28.31 3.51 16.10
CA SER A 579 28.27 4.18 17.40
C SER A 579 29.29 5.33 17.50
N ILE A 580 29.13 6.19 18.49
CA ILE A 580 30.05 7.28 18.85
C ILE A 580 30.62 6.99 20.25
N PRO A 581 31.94 6.93 20.44
CA PRO A 581 32.54 6.73 21.76
C PRO A 581 32.37 7.96 22.65
N THR A 582 32.35 7.78 23.98
CA THR A 582 32.13 8.88 24.93
C THR A 582 33.18 9.98 24.88
N THR A 583 34.41 9.63 24.44
CA THR A 583 35.55 10.53 24.27
C THR A 583 36.35 10.14 23.02
N GLY A 584 37.39 10.90 22.67
CA GLY A 584 38.36 10.52 21.62
C GLY A 584 37.99 10.94 20.18
N MET A 585 36.71 11.15 19.86
CA MET A 585 36.35 11.82 18.60
C MET A 585 36.80 13.28 18.58
N THR A 586 37.11 13.79 17.40
CA THR A 586 37.36 15.23 17.15
C THR A 586 36.16 15.87 16.46
N ILE A 587 36.01 17.20 16.56
CA ILE A 587 34.96 17.94 15.84
C ILE A 587 34.95 17.60 14.34
N LYS A 588 36.12 17.54 13.69
CA LYS A 588 36.23 17.17 12.26
C LYS A 588 35.80 15.73 11.95
N ALA A 589 35.78 14.82 12.92
CA ALA A 589 35.19 13.49 12.77
C ALA A 589 33.66 13.54 12.89
N VAL A 590 33.13 14.29 13.86
CA VAL A 590 31.69 14.53 14.03
C VAL A 590 31.09 15.22 12.81
N GLU A 591 31.77 16.23 12.26
CA GLU A 591 31.38 16.91 11.01
C GLU A 591 31.34 15.95 9.81
N ARG A 592 32.27 14.99 9.72
CA ARG A 592 32.26 13.97 8.67
C ARG A 592 31.05 13.04 8.79
N LEU A 593 30.68 12.63 10.01
CA LEU A 593 29.44 11.87 10.25
C LEU A 593 28.19 12.70 9.90
N LEU A 594 28.17 13.98 10.26
CA LEU A 594 27.10 14.93 9.90
C LEU A 594 27.05 15.28 8.41
N SER A 595 28.11 15.03 7.64
CA SER A 595 28.14 15.22 6.18
C SER A 595 27.59 14.05 5.37
N ASN A 596 27.31 12.90 6.01
CA ASN A 596 26.75 11.72 5.36
C ASN A 596 25.25 11.57 5.65
N ASP A 597 24.40 11.74 4.63
CA ASP A 597 22.94 11.77 4.77
C ASP A 597 22.27 10.43 5.13
N SER A 598 22.99 9.31 5.07
CA SER A 598 22.43 7.98 5.37
C SER A 598 21.99 7.77 6.83
N TYR A 599 22.47 8.58 7.78
CA TYR A 599 22.23 8.35 9.22
C TYR A 599 21.44 9.47 9.90
N GLN A 600 20.49 9.09 10.76
CA GLN A 600 19.51 9.98 11.39
C GLN A 600 19.72 10.14 12.92
N GLY A 601 20.63 9.36 13.49
CA GLY A 601 21.06 9.39 14.88
C GLY A 601 22.03 8.24 15.16
N PHE A 602 22.71 8.30 16.30
CA PHE A 602 23.86 7.47 16.62
C PHE A 602 23.78 7.02 18.09
N PRO A 603 23.97 5.73 18.41
CA PRO A 603 24.20 5.29 19.79
C PRO A 603 25.50 5.88 20.34
N ILE A 604 25.49 6.28 21.60
CA ILE A 604 26.70 6.65 22.34
C ILE A 604 27.15 5.41 23.12
N VAL A 605 28.39 4.99 22.91
CA VAL A 605 29.03 3.89 23.66
C VAL A 605 30.21 4.42 24.46
N GLU A 606 30.60 3.71 25.52
CA GLU A 606 31.75 4.07 26.35
C GLU A 606 33.04 4.17 25.50
N ASP A 607 33.40 3.06 24.85
CA ASP A 607 34.54 2.92 23.95
C ASP A 607 34.21 2.02 22.75
N GLU A 608 34.96 2.15 21.65
CA GLU A 608 34.79 1.34 20.44
C GLU A 608 35.02 -0.16 20.68
N THR A 609 35.85 -0.56 21.67
CA THR A 609 36.12 -1.97 21.99
C THR A 609 35.15 -2.55 23.02
N SER A 610 34.63 -1.74 23.96
CA SER A 610 33.69 -2.22 24.98
C SER A 610 32.26 -2.32 24.43
N GLN A 611 31.88 -1.41 23.53
CA GLN A 611 30.52 -1.20 23.01
C GLN A 611 29.45 -1.12 24.12
N ILE A 612 29.85 -0.71 25.34
CA ILE A 612 28.93 -0.52 26.46
C ILE A 612 28.06 0.71 26.16
N LEU A 613 26.74 0.53 26.14
CA LEU A 613 25.76 1.56 25.76
C LEU A 613 25.61 2.60 26.87
N VAL A 614 25.82 3.88 26.52
CA VAL A 614 25.74 5.03 27.43
C VAL A 614 24.55 5.95 27.08
N GLY A 615 24.10 5.94 25.82
CA GLY A 615 22.95 6.75 25.41
C GLY A 615 22.72 6.75 23.90
N TYR A 616 21.99 7.76 23.41
CA TYR A 616 21.68 7.96 22.00
C TYR A 616 21.59 9.45 21.65
N ILE A 617 22.10 9.86 20.49
CA ILE A 617 21.97 11.25 20.00
C ILE A 617 21.32 11.29 18.61
N GLY A 618 20.33 12.17 18.42
CA GLY A 618 19.71 12.39 17.12
C GLY A 618 20.61 13.29 16.25
N ARG A 619 20.66 13.04 14.94
CA ARG A 619 21.45 13.87 14.01
C ARG A 619 21.07 15.35 14.09
N THR A 620 19.78 15.64 14.28
CA THR A 620 19.25 17.00 14.47
C THR A 620 19.80 17.70 15.71
N GLU A 621 19.91 16.99 16.83
CA GLU A 621 20.47 17.53 18.06
C GLU A 621 21.99 17.66 18.00
N LEU A 622 22.68 16.69 17.37
CA LEU A 622 24.13 16.75 17.14
C LEU A 622 24.51 17.92 16.21
N GLN A 623 23.77 18.12 15.12
CA GLN A 623 23.92 19.25 14.21
C GLN A 623 23.70 20.59 14.94
N TYR A 624 22.58 20.72 15.65
CA TYR A 624 22.28 21.93 16.44
C TYR A 624 23.32 22.20 17.52
N ALA A 625 23.89 21.15 18.15
CA ALA A 625 24.98 21.30 19.10
C ALA A 625 26.25 21.85 18.43
N VAL A 626 26.69 21.24 17.31
CA VAL A 626 27.85 21.70 16.54
C VAL A 626 27.67 23.15 16.07
N ASP A 627 26.50 23.50 15.53
CA ASP A 627 26.21 24.84 15.03
C ASP A 627 26.15 25.88 16.15
N ARG A 628 25.53 25.55 17.30
CA ARG A 628 25.52 26.44 18.46
C ARG A 628 26.95 26.65 18.99
N ILE A 629 27.72 25.58 19.14
CA ILE A 629 29.12 25.64 19.60
C ILE A 629 29.96 26.49 18.65
N LYS A 630 29.79 26.38 17.32
CA LYS A 630 30.45 27.23 16.31
C LYS A 630 30.05 28.71 16.36
N SER A 631 28.85 29.01 16.83
CA SER A 631 28.37 30.39 17.00
C SER A 631 28.80 31.02 18.34
N GLU A 632 28.95 30.19 19.39
CA GLU A 632 29.38 30.62 20.73
C GLU A 632 30.91 30.67 20.85
N ARG A 633 31.64 29.86 20.09
CA ARG A 633 33.10 29.72 20.08
C ARG A 633 33.57 29.34 18.67
N SER A 634 34.83 29.62 18.33
CA SER A 634 35.47 29.04 17.14
C SER A 634 36.43 27.91 17.57
N PRO A 635 35.94 26.68 17.82
CA PRO A 635 36.79 25.58 18.25
C PRO A 635 37.75 25.17 17.12
N SER A 636 38.93 24.66 17.49
CA SER A 636 39.82 24.07 16.50
C SER A 636 39.21 22.79 15.90
N PRO A 637 39.46 22.45 14.62
CA PRO A 637 38.92 21.21 14.01
C PRO A 637 39.40 19.92 14.69
N LEU A 638 40.46 20.01 15.50
CA LEU A 638 41.05 18.91 16.27
C LEU A 638 40.60 18.90 17.75
N ALA A 639 39.72 19.81 18.17
CA ALA A 639 39.16 19.79 19.53
C ALA A 639 38.42 18.47 19.77
N GLY A 640 38.68 17.85 20.92
CA GLY A 640 38.08 16.59 21.33
C GLY A 640 36.63 16.75 21.77
N CYS A 641 35.79 15.77 21.50
CA CYS A 641 34.37 15.77 21.86
C CYS A 641 34.14 14.87 23.08
N THR A 642 33.35 15.34 24.05
CA THR A 642 32.84 14.50 25.16
C THR A 642 31.34 14.33 25.06
N PHE A 643 30.84 13.10 25.18
CA PHE A 643 29.41 12.76 25.07
C PHE A 643 28.79 12.25 26.38
N ALA A 644 29.60 12.03 27.42
CA ALA A 644 29.15 11.68 28.77
C ALA A 644 29.68 12.67 29.81
N ALA A 645 28.94 12.85 30.90
CA ALA A 645 29.37 13.65 32.03
C ALA A 645 30.45 12.91 32.84
N SER A 646 31.51 13.62 33.26
CA SER A 646 32.60 13.02 34.03
C SER A 646 32.13 12.58 35.44
N PRO A 647 32.33 11.33 35.88
CA PRO A 647 31.79 10.80 37.14
C PRO A 647 32.32 11.41 38.45
N GLY A 648 33.17 12.45 38.41
CA GLY A 648 33.92 12.98 39.55
C GLY A 648 33.50 14.36 40.08
N GLY A 649 32.44 14.97 39.55
CA GLY A 649 31.97 16.29 40.01
C GLY A 649 30.95 16.18 41.17
N PRO A 650 31.19 16.78 42.36
CA PRO A 650 30.28 16.66 43.49
C PRO A 650 28.96 17.44 43.27
N ASP A 651 27.83 16.78 43.55
CA ASP A 651 26.49 17.35 43.43
C ASP A 651 26.29 18.60 44.29
N THR A 652 26.36 19.77 43.65
CA THR A 652 25.97 21.05 44.24
C THR A 652 25.06 21.81 43.27
N PRO A 653 23.77 22.04 43.60
CA PRO A 653 22.80 22.66 42.70
C PRO A 653 22.94 24.20 42.67
N ILE A 654 24.14 24.69 42.35
CA ILE A 654 24.47 26.12 42.33
C ILE A 654 24.13 26.75 40.97
N SER A 655 23.75 28.04 41.01
CA SER A 655 23.22 28.81 39.89
C SER A 655 24.10 28.76 38.63
N ARG A 656 23.56 28.25 37.51
CA ARG A 656 24.13 28.46 36.16
C ARG A 656 23.79 29.85 35.60
N THR A 657 23.98 30.88 36.41
CA THR A 657 24.27 32.24 35.95
C THR A 657 25.73 32.26 35.51
N ALA A 658 26.00 32.48 34.22
CA ALA A 658 27.36 32.43 33.68
C ALA A 658 28.20 33.62 34.16
N SER A 659 28.89 33.46 35.29
CA SER A 659 30.05 34.28 35.64
C SER A 659 31.16 33.99 34.63
N ALA A 660 31.31 34.86 33.64
CA ALA A 660 32.33 34.74 32.61
C ALA A 660 33.73 35.01 33.19
N SER A 661 34.34 33.99 33.80
CA SER A 661 35.78 33.95 34.02
C SER A 661 36.45 33.99 32.64
N PHE A 662 37.07 35.13 32.34
CA PHE A 662 37.66 35.46 31.03
C PHE A 662 39.01 34.75 30.85
N ASP A 663 39.00 33.42 30.88
CA ASP A 663 40.19 32.59 30.73
C ASP A 663 40.45 32.33 29.24
N SER A 664 41.45 33.00 28.69
CA SER A 664 41.70 33.13 27.24
C SER A 664 42.49 31.94 26.65
N GLY A 665 42.22 30.73 27.17
CA GLY A 665 42.73 29.47 26.63
C GLY A 665 41.76 28.85 25.63
N SER A 666 42.26 28.39 24.49
CA SER A 666 41.46 27.63 23.52
C SER A 666 41.01 26.29 24.14
N SER A 667 39.73 26.16 24.48
CA SER A 667 39.19 24.93 25.08
C SER A 667 39.41 23.72 24.16
N THR A 668 40.34 22.85 24.53
CA THR A 668 40.78 21.68 23.74
C THR A 668 39.74 20.57 23.69
N SER A 669 38.76 20.59 24.60
CA SER A 669 37.57 19.74 24.60
C SER A 669 36.28 20.54 24.44
N VAL A 670 35.26 19.88 23.91
CA VAL A 670 33.92 20.40 23.64
C VAL A 670 32.89 19.39 24.11
N ASP A 671 31.96 19.84 24.96
CA ASP A 671 30.98 18.97 25.61
C ASP A 671 29.63 18.92 24.90
N PHE A 672 29.26 17.70 24.50
CA PHE A 672 27.99 17.33 23.89
C PHE A 672 27.08 16.55 24.85
N SER A 673 27.54 16.20 26.07
CA SER A 673 26.73 15.49 27.08
C SER A 673 25.31 16.08 27.29
N PRO A 674 25.08 17.42 27.29
CA PRO A 674 23.74 18.00 27.46
C PRO A 674 22.74 17.73 26.33
N TYR A 675 23.17 17.08 25.24
CA TYR A 675 22.36 16.77 24.05
C TYR A 675 22.11 15.26 23.85
N VAL A 676 22.79 14.41 24.62
CA VAL A 676 22.64 12.96 24.57
C VAL A 676 21.41 12.56 25.38
N ASP A 677 20.60 11.66 24.84
CA ASP A 677 19.58 10.94 25.60
C ASP A 677 20.25 9.79 26.34
N THR A 678 20.37 9.91 27.66
CA THR A 678 20.95 8.88 28.54
C THR A 678 19.96 7.77 28.90
N THR A 679 18.75 7.81 28.33
CA THR A 679 17.65 6.87 28.61
C THR A 679 16.95 6.39 27.32
N PRO A 680 17.68 5.90 26.30
CA PRO A 680 17.06 5.30 25.12
C PRO A 680 16.25 4.06 25.49
N VAL A 681 15.23 3.74 24.70
CA VAL A 681 14.49 2.48 24.85
C VAL A 681 15.37 1.31 24.41
N THR A 682 15.81 0.48 25.37
CA THR A 682 16.57 -0.74 25.11
C THR A 682 15.69 -1.99 25.22
N VAL A 683 15.98 -3.03 24.44
CA VAL A 683 15.37 -4.36 24.56
C VAL A 683 16.41 -5.46 24.49
N HIS A 684 16.12 -6.58 25.14
CA HIS A 684 16.97 -7.78 25.11
C HIS A 684 16.86 -8.49 23.74
N PRO A 685 17.95 -8.97 23.11
CA PRO A 685 17.92 -9.55 21.76
C PRO A 685 17.03 -10.78 21.59
N ARG A 686 16.71 -11.51 22.67
CA ARG A 686 15.77 -12.64 22.65
C ARG A 686 14.31 -12.25 22.91
N LEU A 687 13.98 -10.97 23.04
CA LEU A 687 12.60 -10.53 23.17
C LEU A 687 11.86 -10.81 21.84
N PRO A 688 10.63 -11.36 21.87
CA PRO A 688 9.92 -11.65 20.64
C PRO A 688 9.61 -10.39 19.81
N LEU A 689 9.64 -10.54 18.49
CA LEU A 689 9.48 -9.42 17.54
C LEU A 689 8.12 -8.72 17.70
N GLU A 690 7.06 -9.48 17.95
CA GLU A 690 5.71 -8.95 18.20
C GLU A 690 5.64 -8.03 19.43
N THR A 691 6.41 -8.32 20.49
CA THR A 691 6.53 -7.44 21.67
C THR A 691 7.27 -6.15 21.33
N VAL A 692 8.28 -6.20 20.45
CA VAL A 692 8.98 -4.99 19.97
C VAL A 692 8.08 -4.16 19.05
N MET A 693 7.25 -4.80 18.24
CA MET A 693 6.22 -4.13 17.44
C MET A 693 5.09 -3.55 18.32
N GLU A 694 4.74 -4.16 19.45
CA GLU A 694 3.91 -3.51 20.47
C GLU A 694 4.57 -2.25 21.08
N LEU A 695 5.87 -2.28 21.39
CA LEU A 695 6.58 -1.10 21.91
C LEU A 695 6.55 0.05 20.89
N PHE A 696 6.74 -0.26 19.60
CA PHE A 696 6.56 0.73 18.53
C PHE A 696 5.11 1.25 18.42
N ARG A 697 4.08 0.40 18.55
CA ARG A 697 2.66 0.82 18.51
C ARG A 697 2.24 1.65 19.74
N LYS A 698 2.62 1.21 20.94
CA LYS A 698 2.13 1.76 22.23
C LYS A 698 2.96 2.96 22.74
N ILE A 699 4.29 2.90 22.59
CA ILE A 699 5.22 3.92 23.12
C ILE A 699 5.69 4.87 22.02
N GLY A 700 5.89 4.35 20.80
CA GLY A 700 6.25 5.16 19.63
C GLY A 700 7.67 5.77 19.62
N PRO A 701 8.74 5.06 20.06
CA PRO A 701 10.11 5.52 19.85
C PRO A 701 10.48 5.48 18.36
N ARG A 702 11.40 6.34 17.91
CA ARG A 702 11.86 6.31 16.50
C ARG A 702 12.80 5.13 16.20
N VAL A 703 13.56 4.71 17.21
CA VAL A 703 14.55 3.62 17.19
C VAL A 703 14.47 2.91 18.54
N ILE A 704 14.59 1.59 18.54
CA ILE A 704 14.84 0.79 19.75
C ILE A 704 16.25 0.22 19.64
N LEU A 705 17.04 0.35 20.70
CA LEU A 705 18.40 -0.21 20.76
C LEU A 705 18.34 -1.62 21.35
N ILE A 706 19.20 -2.51 20.86
CA ILE A 706 19.21 -3.91 21.31
C ILE A 706 20.47 -4.14 22.13
N GLU A 707 20.27 -4.58 23.36
CA GLU A 707 21.29 -4.56 24.41
C GLU A 707 21.42 -5.94 25.06
N TYR A 708 22.65 -6.39 25.28
CA TYR A 708 22.94 -7.59 26.04
C TYR A 708 24.04 -7.34 27.07
N ARG A 709 23.67 -7.35 28.36
CA ARG A 709 24.58 -7.10 29.50
C ARG A 709 25.32 -5.76 29.37
N GLY A 710 24.60 -4.68 29.09
CA GLY A 710 25.16 -3.34 28.87
C GLY A 710 25.78 -3.13 27.49
N ARG A 711 26.04 -4.17 26.68
CA ARG A 711 26.63 -4.01 25.34
C ARG A 711 25.58 -3.79 24.26
N LEU A 712 25.84 -2.84 23.37
CA LEU A 712 25.10 -2.62 22.14
C LEU A 712 25.31 -3.80 21.18
N MET A 713 24.23 -4.49 20.81
CA MET A 713 24.23 -5.61 19.86
C MET A 713 23.69 -5.22 18.47
N GLY A 714 22.93 -4.13 18.39
CA GLY A 714 22.28 -3.65 17.18
C GLY A 714 21.22 -2.60 17.46
N LEU A 715 20.50 -2.19 16.42
CA LEU A 715 19.27 -1.39 16.56
C LEU A 715 18.15 -1.96 15.69
N VAL A 716 16.92 -1.54 15.97
CA VAL A 716 15.75 -1.83 15.15
C VAL A 716 14.89 -0.58 15.01
N THR A 717 14.29 -0.40 13.84
CA THR A 717 13.30 0.65 13.56
C THR A 717 11.99 0.03 13.08
N VAL A 718 10.91 0.82 13.07
CA VAL A 718 9.62 0.39 12.52
C VAL A 718 9.74 -0.12 11.07
N LYS A 719 10.66 0.44 10.27
CA LYS A 719 10.87 0.02 8.87
C LYS A 719 11.44 -1.40 8.80
N ASP A 720 12.29 -1.79 9.76
CA ASP A 720 12.94 -3.11 9.78
C ASP A 720 11.95 -4.19 10.24
N CYS A 721 11.12 -3.89 11.25
CA CYS A 721 10.00 -4.75 11.63
C CYS A 721 9.03 -4.99 10.47
N LEU A 722 8.62 -3.94 9.75
CA LEU A 722 7.74 -4.06 8.58
C LEU A 722 8.41 -4.83 7.44
N ARG A 723 9.71 -4.62 7.19
CA ARG A 723 10.46 -5.39 6.19
C ARG A 723 10.56 -6.87 6.55
N TYR A 724 10.69 -7.19 7.84
CA TYR A 724 10.62 -8.58 8.32
C TYR A 724 9.22 -9.17 8.10
N GLN A 725 8.17 -8.43 8.47
CA GLN A 725 6.77 -8.85 8.30
C GLN A 725 6.47 -9.19 6.82
N PHE A 726 6.74 -8.28 5.88
CA PHE A 726 6.52 -8.55 4.44
C PHE A 726 7.33 -9.77 3.94
N LYS A 727 8.54 -10.00 4.47
CA LYS A 727 9.34 -11.18 4.12
C LYS A 727 8.76 -12.48 4.69
N ALA A 728 8.17 -12.44 5.88
CA ALA A 728 7.48 -13.58 6.48
C ALA A 728 6.17 -13.90 5.71
N GLU A 729 5.33 -12.89 5.45
CA GLU A 729 4.10 -13.02 4.67
C GLU A 729 4.35 -13.63 3.28
N ALA A 730 5.41 -13.20 2.60
CA ALA A 730 5.81 -13.73 1.29
C ALA A 730 6.35 -15.18 1.36
N ALA A 731 6.94 -15.58 2.49
CA ALA A 731 7.40 -16.95 2.72
C ALA A 731 6.27 -17.91 3.10
N GLU A 732 5.23 -17.42 3.77
CA GLU A 732 4.03 -18.18 4.14
C GLU A 732 3.03 -18.33 2.97
N ASN A 733 2.95 -17.34 2.07
CA ASN A 733 2.13 -17.38 0.85
C ASN A 733 2.97 -17.35 -0.44
N PRO A 734 3.76 -18.39 -0.74
CA PRO A 734 4.49 -18.50 -2.01
C PRO A 734 3.56 -18.61 -3.24
N ARG A 735 2.26 -18.84 -3.00
CA ARG A 735 1.21 -18.97 -4.02
C ARG A 735 0.89 -17.65 -4.77
N ASN A 736 1.46 -16.54 -4.33
CA ASN A 736 1.40 -15.24 -5.01
C ASN A 736 2.64 -14.96 -5.88
N GLY A 737 3.52 -15.96 -6.07
CA GLY A 737 4.74 -15.87 -6.90
C GLY A 737 4.55 -16.31 -8.36
N ASP A 738 3.47 -17.03 -8.67
CA ASP A 738 3.05 -17.27 -10.05
C ASP A 738 2.49 -15.96 -10.65
N PRO A 739 2.76 -15.64 -11.93
CA PRO A 739 2.03 -14.59 -12.63
C PRO A 739 0.54 -14.92 -12.57
N HIS A 740 -0.26 -14.04 -11.96
CA HIS A 740 -1.69 -14.28 -11.77
C HIS A 740 -2.35 -14.56 -13.13
N PRO A 741 -3.28 -15.54 -13.25
CA PRO A 741 -4.08 -15.69 -14.48
C PRO A 741 -4.91 -14.43 -14.80
N GLU A 742 -5.11 -13.58 -13.79
CA GLU A 742 -5.68 -12.25 -13.91
C GLU A 742 -4.76 -11.23 -14.62
N GLU A 743 -3.42 -11.37 -14.56
CA GLU A 743 -2.51 -10.50 -15.35
C GLU A 743 -2.63 -10.79 -16.85
N GLU A 744 -2.82 -12.04 -17.25
CA GLU A 744 -3.03 -12.38 -18.66
C GLU A 744 -4.38 -11.85 -19.17
N GLY A 745 -5.42 -11.93 -18.33
CA GLY A 745 -6.70 -11.26 -18.59
C GLY A 745 -6.57 -9.74 -18.71
N GLN A 746 -5.71 -9.13 -17.89
CA GLN A 746 -5.42 -7.69 -17.92
C GLN A 746 -4.64 -7.25 -19.17
N GLU A 747 -3.62 -7.99 -19.60
CA GLU A 747 -2.92 -7.74 -20.89
C GLU A 747 -3.90 -7.82 -22.07
N ARG A 748 -4.75 -8.85 -22.11
CA ARG A 748 -5.78 -9.03 -23.15
C ARG A 748 -6.81 -7.88 -23.13
N LEU A 749 -7.25 -7.44 -21.95
CA LEU A 749 -8.17 -6.30 -21.77
C LEU A 749 -7.51 -4.97 -22.20
N TRP A 750 -6.24 -4.75 -21.86
CA TRP A 750 -5.49 -3.57 -22.27
C TRP A 750 -5.32 -3.49 -23.79
N GLY A 751 -4.96 -4.60 -24.43
CA GLY A 751 -4.89 -4.71 -25.89
C GLY A 751 -6.23 -4.44 -26.59
N PHE A 752 -7.35 -4.81 -25.97
CA PHE A 752 -8.69 -4.45 -26.46
C PHE A 752 -8.97 -2.94 -26.31
N ILE A 753 -8.69 -2.36 -25.14
CA ILE A 753 -8.87 -0.92 -24.86
C ILE A 753 -8.03 -0.06 -25.81
N GLN A 754 -6.77 -0.44 -26.09
CA GLN A 754 -5.92 0.27 -27.05
C GLN A 754 -6.49 0.24 -28.47
N ARG A 755 -7.00 -0.90 -28.94
CA ARG A 755 -7.66 -1.02 -30.26
C ARG A 755 -8.93 -0.18 -30.34
N ALA A 756 -9.73 -0.16 -29.29
CA ALA A 756 -10.93 0.67 -29.20
C ALA A 756 -10.59 2.18 -29.21
N ALA A 757 -9.57 2.60 -28.45
CA ALA A 757 -9.10 3.98 -28.41
C ALA A 757 -8.58 4.46 -29.77
N GLY A 758 -7.79 3.62 -30.47
CA GLY A 758 -7.33 3.90 -31.84
C GLY A 758 -8.51 4.09 -32.81
N TRP A 759 -9.46 3.15 -32.83
CA TRP A 759 -10.65 3.23 -33.69
C TRP A 759 -11.52 4.47 -33.45
N VAL A 760 -11.64 4.91 -32.19
CA VAL A 760 -12.30 6.18 -31.83
C VAL A 760 -11.49 7.38 -32.33
N SER A 761 -10.16 7.38 -32.14
CA SER A 761 -9.27 8.45 -32.62
C SER A 761 -9.34 8.61 -34.15
N ASP A 762 -9.30 7.49 -34.88
CA ASP A 762 -9.43 7.45 -36.33
C ASP A 762 -10.78 8.02 -36.79
N LYS A 763 -11.90 7.58 -36.18
CA LYS A 763 -13.22 8.12 -36.50
C LYS A 763 -13.37 9.61 -36.17
N VAL A 764 -12.81 10.10 -35.06
CA VAL A 764 -12.83 11.53 -34.70
C VAL A 764 -11.96 12.35 -35.66
N SER A 765 -10.82 11.82 -36.10
CA SER A 765 -9.97 12.48 -37.10
C SER A 765 -10.67 12.57 -38.47
N SER A 766 -11.39 11.51 -38.87
CA SER A 766 -12.18 11.44 -40.09
C SER A 766 -13.37 12.42 -40.04
N ALA A 767 -14.14 12.41 -38.96
CA ALA A 767 -15.33 13.26 -38.80
C ALA A 767 -14.99 14.76 -38.66
N SER A 768 -13.82 15.09 -38.10
CA SER A 768 -13.36 16.49 -37.95
C SER A 768 -12.57 17.04 -39.14
N GLY A 769 -12.46 16.28 -40.24
CA GLY A 769 -11.65 16.67 -41.41
C GLY A 769 -10.18 16.91 -41.07
N GLY A 770 -9.65 16.17 -40.10
CA GLY A 770 -8.28 16.31 -39.60
C GLY A 770 -8.02 17.52 -38.69
N ARG A 771 -9.01 18.38 -38.42
CA ARG A 771 -8.84 19.57 -37.55
C ARG A 771 -8.71 19.22 -36.06
N ILE A 772 -9.35 18.14 -35.59
CA ILE A 772 -9.24 17.67 -34.21
C ILE A 772 -8.36 16.42 -34.19
N ARG A 773 -7.04 16.63 -34.11
CA ARG A 773 -6.10 15.55 -33.76
C ARG A 773 -6.05 15.42 -32.24
N LEU A 774 -6.66 14.36 -31.72
CA LEU A 774 -6.30 13.83 -30.40
C LEU A 774 -4.81 13.46 -30.47
N ARG A 775 -3.99 14.13 -29.65
CA ARG A 775 -2.54 14.04 -29.76
C ARG A 775 -2.03 12.79 -29.06
N ASP A 776 -1.90 11.70 -29.83
CA ASP A 776 -1.09 10.57 -29.40
C ASP A 776 0.33 11.04 -29.05
N SER A 777 0.81 10.57 -27.90
CA SER A 777 2.11 10.95 -27.33
C SER A 777 3.14 9.84 -27.53
N LEU A 778 3.04 9.12 -28.64
CA LEU A 778 3.93 8.04 -29.05
C LEU A 778 4.56 8.38 -30.41
N GLU A 779 5.87 8.14 -30.50
CA GLU A 779 6.70 8.17 -31.71
C GLU A 779 6.80 9.48 -32.53
N ARG A 780 7.74 10.36 -32.13
CA ARG A 780 8.96 10.63 -32.93
C ARG A 780 9.92 11.64 -32.25
N ARG A 781 11.12 11.15 -31.90
CA ARG A 781 12.39 11.92 -31.93
C ARG A 781 13.55 10.95 -32.16
N ARG A 782 14.09 10.91 -33.38
CA ARG A 782 15.32 10.22 -33.78
C ARG A 782 16.00 11.10 -34.85
N GLY A 783 17.17 11.65 -34.54
CA GLY A 783 17.92 12.59 -35.39
C GLY A 783 17.28 13.99 -35.56
N ALA A 784 18.01 15.08 -35.78
CA ALA A 784 19.47 15.30 -35.61
C ALA A 784 19.70 16.82 -35.29
N PRO A 785 20.87 17.45 -35.55
CA PRO A 785 21.72 18.04 -34.52
C PRO A 785 21.68 19.58 -34.42
N ASP A 786 22.34 20.11 -33.38
CA ASP A 786 23.15 21.35 -33.33
C ASP A 786 23.55 21.58 -31.84
N SER A 787 24.76 21.90 -31.35
CA SER A 787 26.11 22.27 -31.84
C SER A 787 26.56 23.60 -31.17
N ILE A 788 27.33 23.54 -30.07
CA ILE A 788 28.07 24.69 -29.52
C ILE A 788 29.44 24.22 -28.98
N LEU A 789 30.51 24.70 -29.64
CA LEU A 789 31.88 24.96 -29.15
C LEU A 789 32.67 23.84 -28.43
N ASP A 790 33.38 23.05 -29.24
CA ASP A 790 34.85 23.08 -29.44
C ASP A 790 35.81 23.48 -28.29
N GLY A 791 36.98 22.83 -28.26
CA GLY A 791 38.03 22.97 -27.25
C GLY A 791 39.24 22.02 -27.41
N THR A 792 39.76 21.90 -28.65
CA THR A 792 41.11 21.50 -29.14
C THR A 792 42.15 20.71 -28.27
N GLU A 793 43.05 20.02 -28.99
CA GLU A 793 44.31 19.36 -28.53
C GLU A 793 44.15 17.96 -27.87
N GLU A 794 44.95 16.93 -28.18
CA GLU A 794 45.90 16.72 -29.29
C GLU A 794 46.03 15.19 -29.60
N LEU A 795 46.90 14.78 -30.53
CA LEU A 795 47.15 13.37 -30.85
C LEU A 795 48.14 12.71 -29.88
N ASP A 796 48.01 11.39 -29.68
CA ASP A 796 49.07 10.43 -30.05
C ASP A 796 48.61 8.96 -29.89
N GLU A 797 49.14 8.08 -30.74
CA GLU A 797 48.99 6.63 -30.63
C GLU A 797 50.18 6.02 -29.85
N GLU A 798 49.94 5.07 -28.94
CA GLU A 798 50.82 3.90 -28.78
C GLU A 798 50.22 2.81 -27.86
N GLY A 799 50.70 1.56 -27.98
CA GLY A 799 50.72 0.63 -26.84
C GLY A 799 49.65 -0.48 -26.73
N LEU A 800 48.97 -0.91 -27.80
CA LEU A 800 48.05 -2.06 -27.70
C LEU A 800 48.81 -3.40 -27.56
N GLY A 801 48.86 -3.99 -26.36
CA GLY A 801 49.66 -5.18 -26.08
C GLY A 801 49.15 -6.15 -25.02
N LYS A 802 48.64 -7.31 -25.48
CA LYS A 802 48.55 -8.63 -24.80
C LYS A 802 47.49 -8.85 -23.69
N CYS A 803 46.37 -9.41 -24.15
CA CYS A 803 45.76 -10.70 -23.72
C CYS A 803 45.45 -11.01 -22.23
N HIS A 804 44.20 -11.46 -22.00
CA HIS A 804 43.92 -12.82 -21.52
C HIS A 804 42.53 -13.29 -22.02
N PRO A 805 42.33 -14.58 -22.37
CA PRO A 805 41.06 -15.07 -22.96
C PRO A 805 40.07 -15.63 -21.91
N TYR A 806 38.80 -15.73 -22.31
CA TYR A 806 37.75 -16.52 -21.64
C TYR A 806 37.35 -17.73 -22.52
N PRO A 807 36.84 -18.84 -21.93
CA PRO A 807 36.63 -20.11 -22.62
C PRO A 807 35.32 -20.18 -23.42
N GLU A 808 35.28 -21.15 -24.34
CA GLU A 808 34.14 -21.48 -25.22
C GLU A 808 32.99 -22.16 -24.44
N ALA A 809 31.76 -22.04 -24.97
CA ALA A 809 30.56 -22.66 -24.39
C ALA A 809 30.50 -24.18 -24.69
N SER A 810 29.82 -24.96 -23.83
CA SER A 810 29.77 -26.42 -23.97
C SER A 810 28.48 -26.92 -24.62
N GLN A 811 28.58 -27.99 -25.41
CA GLN A 811 27.45 -28.65 -26.09
C GLN A 811 26.32 -29.11 -25.12
N PHE A 812 26.65 -29.30 -23.83
CA PHE A 812 25.64 -29.61 -22.81
C PHE A 812 24.79 -28.39 -22.43
N ASP A 813 25.37 -27.19 -22.44
CA ASP A 813 24.65 -25.94 -22.20
C ASP A 813 23.63 -25.69 -23.32
N ASP A 814 23.95 -26.06 -24.57
CA ASP A 814 23.03 -26.03 -25.71
C ASP A 814 21.87 -27.02 -25.55
N LEU A 815 22.09 -28.24 -25.05
CA LEU A 815 21.00 -29.18 -24.72
C LEU A 815 20.09 -28.61 -23.64
N VAL A 816 20.66 -28.06 -22.56
CA VAL A 816 19.88 -27.44 -21.47
C VAL A 816 19.02 -26.31 -22.03
N TRP A 817 19.58 -25.46 -22.90
CA TRP A 817 18.83 -24.40 -23.58
C TRP A 817 17.74 -24.95 -24.51
N ALA A 818 18.03 -25.97 -25.32
CA ALA A 818 17.08 -26.57 -26.25
C ALA A 818 15.88 -27.22 -25.55
N LEU A 819 16.12 -27.98 -24.47
CA LEU A 819 15.05 -28.55 -23.63
C LEU A 819 14.21 -27.45 -22.96
N LYS A 820 14.85 -26.39 -22.45
CA LYS A 820 14.20 -25.22 -21.83
C LYS A 820 13.35 -24.44 -22.85
N ALA A 821 13.82 -24.30 -24.09
CA ALA A 821 13.11 -23.66 -25.18
C ALA A 821 11.92 -24.50 -25.68
N ALA A 822 12.10 -25.81 -25.87
CA ALA A 822 11.05 -26.74 -26.31
C ALA A 822 9.92 -26.93 -25.27
N LEU A 823 10.19 -26.68 -23.98
CA LEU A 823 9.16 -26.63 -22.94
C LEU A 823 8.41 -25.28 -22.89
N GLY A 824 9.01 -24.19 -23.36
CA GLY A 824 8.37 -22.87 -23.43
C GLY A 824 7.72 -22.40 -22.11
N PRO A 825 6.55 -21.73 -22.15
CA PRO A 825 5.77 -21.37 -20.96
C PRO A 825 4.84 -22.50 -20.46
N SER A 826 4.84 -23.66 -21.13
CA SER A 826 3.91 -24.78 -20.90
C SER A 826 3.97 -25.34 -19.48
N SER A 827 2.97 -26.14 -19.11
CA SER A 827 2.92 -26.79 -17.80
C SER A 827 3.65 -28.14 -17.72
N GLY A 828 4.35 -28.55 -18.78
CA GLY A 828 5.14 -29.78 -18.84
C GLY A 828 4.70 -30.76 -19.92
N LEU A 829 5.23 -31.98 -19.87
CA LEU A 829 4.95 -33.11 -20.79
C LEU A 829 3.46 -33.54 -20.85
N THR A 830 2.61 -33.00 -19.97
CA THR A 830 1.14 -33.24 -19.93
C THR A 830 0.33 -32.12 -20.58
N SER A 831 0.99 -31.12 -21.16
CA SER A 831 0.39 -29.94 -21.78
C SER A 831 0.24 -30.17 -23.28
N ASP A 832 -0.93 -29.88 -23.87
CA ASP A 832 -1.25 -30.18 -25.28
C ASP A 832 -0.30 -29.50 -26.30
N ASP A 833 0.48 -28.50 -25.85
CA ASP A 833 1.50 -27.78 -26.62
C ASP A 833 2.90 -28.43 -26.61
N VAL A 834 3.11 -29.55 -25.92
CA VAL A 834 4.43 -30.20 -25.74
C VAL A 834 4.51 -31.58 -26.40
N ASP A 835 5.23 -31.69 -27.53
CA ASP A 835 5.55 -32.99 -28.13
C ASP A 835 6.62 -33.74 -27.33
N ILE A 836 6.19 -34.76 -26.56
CA ILE A 836 7.05 -35.71 -25.85
C ILE A 836 8.09 -36.34 -26.81
N ASN A 837 7.72 -36.60 -28.07
CA ASN A 837 8.63 -37.19 -29.06
C ASN A 837 9.71 -36.20 -29.50
N HIS A 838 9.46 -34.89 -29.47
CA HIS A 838 10.47 -33.86 -29.76
C HIS A 838 11.48 -33.76 -28.61
N LEU A 839 11.02 -33.70 -27.36
CA LEU A 839 11.91 -33.70 -26.18
C LEU A 839 12.71 -35.02 -26.07
N THR A 840 12.10 -36.15 -26.43
CA THR A 840 12.80 -37.44 -26.53
C THR A 840 13.88 -37.41 -27.61
N ARG A 841 13.60 -36.84 -28.80
CA ARG A 841 14.58 -36.65 -29.87
C ARG A 841 15.74 -35.75 -29.45
N LEU A 842 15.47 -34.61 -28.82
CA LEU A 842 16.52 -33.71 -28.29
C LEU A 842 17.46 -34.40 -27.30
N MET A 843 16.93 -35.29 -26.44
CA MET A 843 17.78 -36.12 -25.58
C MET A 843 18.55 -37.21 -26.36
N GLN A 844 17.94 -37.84 -27.38
CA GLN A 844 18.61 -38.85 -28.20
C GLN A 844 19.74 -38.27 -29.07
N GLU A 845 19.55 -37.07 -29.60
CA GLU A 845 20.49 -36.35 -30.48
C GLU A 845 21.71 -35.79 -29.73
N TYR A 846 21.65 -35.65 -28.40
CA TYR A 846 22.80 -35.25 -27.59
C TYR A 846 23.75 -36.43 -27.32
N ASP A 847 25.00 -36.29 -27.77
CA ASP A 847 26.11 -37.23 -27.55
C ASP A 847 26.76 -37.05 -26.16
N THR A 848 27.10 -38.14 -25.47
CA THR A 848 27.38 -38.18 -24.02
C THR A 848 28.78 -37.70 -23.59
N ASN A 849 29.33 -36.69 -24.25
CA ASN A 849 30.63 -36.13 -23.89
C ASN A 849 30.65 -35.64 -22.42
N GLU A 850 31.49 -36.27 -21.59
CA GLU A 850 31.57 -36.09 -20.13
C GLU A 850 32.02 -34.67 -19.71
N SER A 851 32.69 -33.94 -20.59
CA SER A 851 33.21 -32.59 -20.31
C SER A 851 32.14 -31.55 -19.96
N GLY A 852 30.92 -31.63 -20.51
CA GLY A 852 29.86 -30.66 -20.26
C GLY A 852 29.08 -30.90 -18.97
N TRP A 853 28.67 -32.15 -18.71
CA TRP A 853 27.77 -32.49 -17.61
C TRP A 853 28.47 -32.92 -16.31
N SER A 854 29.74 -33.34 -16.36
CA SER A 854 30.49 -33.81 -15.18
C SER A 854 30.53 -32.81 -14.02
N ARG A 855 30.50 -31.50 -14.30
CA ARG A 855 30.41 -30.42 -13.30
C ARG A 855 29.16 -30.50 -12.39
N PHE A 856 28.13 -31.24 -12.81
CA PHE A 856 26.91 -31.51 -12.04
C PHE A 856 26.87 -32.93 -11.42
N ALA A 857 27.75 -33.85 -11.83
CA ALA A 857 27.71 -35.26 -11.46
C ALA A 857 28.37 -35.55 -10.10
N MET A 858 27.87 -34.94 -9.02
CA MET A 858 28.41 -35.14 -7.67
C MET A 858 27.83 -36.41 -7.00
N GLY A 859 28.64 -37.47 -6.92
CA GLY A 859 28.28 -38.73 -6.25
C GLY A 859 28.52 -38.77 -4.72
N ASP A 860 28.00 -39.81 -4.06
CA ASP A 860 28.20 -40.12 -2.64
C ASP A 860 27.97 -41.63 -2.40
N GLU A 861 29.06 -42.38 -2.21
CA GLU A 861 29.01 -43.85 -2.01
C GLU A 861 28.12 -44.29 -0.83
N SER A 862 27.93 -43.43 0.18
CA SER A 862 27.08 -43.77 1.32
C SER A 862 25.60 -43.93 0.92
N ARG A 863 25.17 -43.20 -0.13
CA ARG A 863 23.79 -43.18 -0.64
C ARG A 863 23.57 -44.22 -1.72
N GLY A 864 22.30 -44.51 -2.02
CA GLY A 864 21.93 -45.29 -3.21
C GLY A 864 22.14 -44.50 -4.50
N TYR A 865 21.76 -43.23 -4.49
CA TYR A 865 22.04 -42.25 -5.53
C TYR A 865 22.05 -40.82 -4.95
N THR A 866 22.61 -39.86 -5.69
CA THR A 866 22.49 -38.41 -5.43
C THR A 866 21.59 -37.74 -6.46
N ARG A 867 21.00 -36.58 -6.09
CA ARG A 867 20.17 -35.74 -6.97
C ARG A 867 20.82 -34.38 -7.11
N ASN A 868 21.25 -34.01 -8.32
CA ASN A 868 22.01 -32.79 -8.56
C ASN A 868 21.22 -31.90 -9.53
N LEU A 869 20.85 -30.70 -9.10
CA LEU A 869 20.04 -29.78 -9.90
C LEU A 869 20.92 -29.06 -10.95
N VAL A 870 20.55 -29.20 -12.22
CA VAL A 870 21.20 -28.54 -13.37
C VAL A 870 20.52 -27.20 -13.66
N ASP A 871 19.20 -27.23 -13.84
CA ASP A 871 18.37 -26.08 -14.21
C ASP A 871 16.91 -26.30 -13.78
N GLU A 872 16.24 -25.24 -13.29
CA GLU A 872 14.82 -25.25 -12.89
C GLU A 872 13.87 -24.94 -14.08
N GLY A 873 14.37 -25.03 -15.31
CA GLY A 873 13.60 -24.84 -16.54
C GLY A 873 12.86 -23.51 -16.56
N ASN A 874 11.54 -23.59 -16.60
CA ASN A 874 10.59 -22.48 -16.56
C ASN A 874 9.87 -22.35 -15.19
N GLY A 875 10.41 -22.95 -14.11
CA GLY A 875 9.80 -23.05 -12.78
C GLY A 875 8.74 -24.17 -12.64
N LYS A 876 8.28 -24.70 -13.79
CA LYS A 876 7.32 -25.81 -13.93
C LYS A 876 7.98 -27.11 -14.41
N SER A 877 9.31 -27.17 -14.43
CA SER A 877 10.14 -28.31 -14.83
C SER A 877 11.40 -28.37 -13.98
N ASN A 878 12.02 -29.54 -13.80
CA ASN A 878 13.33 -29.69 -13.14
C ASN A 878 14.22 -30.61 -13.97
N LEU A 879 15.40 -30.11 -14.36
CA LEU A 879 16.44 -30.91 -15.01
C LEU A 879 17.51 -31.30 -13.98
N LEU A 880 17.65 -32.60 -13.73
CA LEU A 880 18.53 -33.16 -12.70
C LEU A 880 19.55 -34.13 -13.30
N VAL A 881 20.78 -34.14 -12.78
CA VAL A 881 21.74 -35.24 -12.97
C VAL A 881 21.73 -36.13 -11.73
N LEU A 882 21.37 -37.39 -11.91
CA LEU A 882 21.39 -38.41 -10.84
C LEU A 882 22.64 -39.29 -11.02
N VAL A 883 23.39 -39.46 -9.93
CA VAL A 883 24.60 -40.30 -9.89
C VAL A 883 24.30 -41.50 -8.98
N TRP A 884 24.45 -42.70 -9.52
CA TRP A 884 23.99 -43.96 -8.94
C TRP A 884 25.17 -44.80 -8.46
N SER A 885 25.23 -45.05 -7.16
CA SER A 885 26.33 -45.78 -6.53
C SER A 885 26.40 -47.25 -7.02
N PRO A 886 27.60 -47.84 -7.17
CA PRO A 886 27.76 -49.24 -7.59
C PRO A 886 26.92 -50.21 -6.74
N GLY A 887 26.23 -51.15 -7.39
CA GLY A 887 25.42 -52.16 -6.72
C GLY A 887 24.24 -51.62 -5.87
N LYS A 888 23.76 -50.39 -6.14
CA LYS A 888 22.65 -49.75 -5.41
C LYS A 888 21.63 -49.13 -6.37
N GLY A 889 20.50 -48.69 -5.83
CA GLY A 889 19.44 -48.03 -6.60
C GLY A 889 18.39 -47.34 -5.72
N SER A 890 17.27 -46.99 -6.33
CA SER A 890 16.12 -46.40 -5.64
C SER A 890 15.31 -47.46 -4.88
N PRO A 891 14.49 -47.06 -3.88
CA PRO A 891 13.32 -47.83 -3.49
C PRO A 891 12.33 -47.95 -4.68
N ILE A 892 11.32 -48.82 -4.54
CA ILE A 892 10.15 -48.79 -5.41
C ILE A 892 9.34 -47.52 -5.06
N HIS A 893 9.03 -46.67 -6.04
CA HIS A 893 8.43 -45.37 -5.81
C HIS A 893 7.50 -44.88 -6.92
N ASP A 894 6.66 -43.90 -6.58
CA ASP A 894 5.91 -43.05 -7.51
C ASP A 894 6.62 -41.69 -7.74
N HIS A 895 6.14 -40.93 -8.72
CA HIS A 895 6.62 -39.60 -9.10
C HIS A 895 5.69 -38.47 -8.64
N GLY A 896 4.71 -38.75 -7.77
CA GLY A 896 3.75 -37.74 -7.32
C GLY A 896 2.95 -37.10 -8.45
N ASN A 897 2.52 -37.91 -9.43
CA ASN A 897 1.84 -37.47 -10.66
C ASN A 897 2.70 -36.53 -11.53
N ALA A 898 3.99 -36.85 -11.66
CA ALA A 898 4.92 -36.21 -12.58
C ALA A 898 5.41 -37.18 -13.66
N HIS A 899 5.78 -36.62 -14.80
CA HIS A 899 6.31 -37.33 -15.96
C HIS A 899 7.82 -37.09 -16.03
N CYS A 900 8.58 -38.13 -16.38
CA CYS A 900 10.03 -38.09 -16.45
C CYS A 900 10.55 -38.63 -17.79
N LEU A 901 11.45 -37.87 -18.41
CA LEU A 901 12.37 -38.37 -19.44
C LEU A 901 13.75 -38.57 -18.81
N MET A 902 14.26 -39.80 -18.86
CA MET A 902 15.60 -40.17 -18.38
C MET A 902 16.50 -40.54 -19.56
N LYS A 903 17.67 -39.90 -19.70
CA LYS A 903 18.78 -40.38 -20.56
C LYS A 903 19.90 -40.97 -19.70
N VAL A 904 20.44 -42.13 -20.05
CA VAL A 904 21.68 -42.64 -19.43
C VAL A 904 22.87 -41.88 -20.02
N LEU A 905 23.58 -41.12 -19.19
CA LEU A 905 24.76 -40.33 -19.58
C LEU A 905 26.07 -41.12 -19.48
N ARG A 906 26.17 -42.05 -18.53
CA ARG A 906 27.32 -42.94 -18.35
C ARG A 906 26.90 -44.28 -17.74
N GLY A 907 27.36 -45.39 -18.29
CA GLY A 907 27.14 -46.74 -17.73
C GLY A 907 25.81 -47.39 -18.13
N SER A 908 25.18 -48.11 -17.19
CA SER A 908 23.91 -48.84 -17.45
C SER A 908 23.01 -48.90 -16.21
N LEU A 909 21.70 -48.76 -16.41
CA LEU A 909 20.69 -48.74 -15.34
C LEU A 909 19.53 -49.68 -15.64
N THR A 910 19.20 -50.56 -14.70
CA THR A 910 18.03 -51.44 -14.77
C THR A 910 16.81 -50.73 -14.19
N GLU A 911 15.73 -50.62 -14.96
CA GLU A 911 14.40 -50.23 -14.50
C GLU A 911 13.55 -51.49 -14.27
N THR A 912 13.04 -51.66 -13.06
CA THR A 912 12.03 -52.69 -12.73
C THR A 912 10.71 -51.99 -12.40
N ARG A 913 9.66 -52.22 -13.19
CA ARG A 913 8.30 -51.70 -12.96
C ARG A 913 7.42 -52.73 -12.29
N TYR A 914 6.52 -52.28 -11.44
CA TYR A 914 5.60 -53.08 -10.65
C TYR A 914 4.17 -52.53 -10.78
N SER A 915 3.16 -53.39 -10.65
CA SER A 915 1.77 -52.95 -10.56
C SER A 915 1.54 -52.20 -9.26
N PHE A 916 0.56 -51.28 -9.23
CA PHE A 916 0.08 -50.76 -7.94
C PHE A 916 -0.54 -51.90 -7.11
N PRO A 917 -0.45 -51.83 -5.76
CA PRO A 917 -1.08 -52.82 -4.89
C PRO A 917 -2.61 -52.63 -4.84
N GLU A 918 -3.36 -53.67 -5.24
CA GLU A 918 -4.82 -53.67 -5.26
C GLU A 918 -5.43 -53.88 -3.87
N GLY A 919 -5.48 -52.82 -3.07
CA GLY A 919 -6.42 -52.68 -1.96
C GLY A 919 -6.13 -53.48 -0.67
N GLY A 920 -5.42 -52.84 0.27
CA GLY A 920 -5.54 -53.11 1.71
C GLY A 920 -4.87 -54.37 2.28
N ASN A 921 -4.66 -55.41 1.47
CA ASN A 921 -3.98 -56.65 1.90
C ASN A 921 -2.46 -56.54 1.75
N ASP A 922 -1.72 -57.21 2.63
CA ASP A 922 -0.25 -57.29 2.59
C ASP A 922 0.22 -58.33 1.57
N GLU A 923 0.26 -57.95 0.29
CA GLU A 923 0.82 -58.77 -0.80
C GLU A 923 2.15 -58.21 -1.35
N PRO A 924 3.08 -59.07 -1.81
CA PRO A 924 4.32 -58.62 -2.43
C PRO A 924 4.08 -57.93 -3.78
N MET A 925 4.93 -56.95 -4.10
CA MET A 925 4.84 -56.14 -5.32
C MET A 925 5.08 -56.99 -6.58
N LYS A 926 4.07 -57.09 -7.45
CA LYS A 926 4.11 -57.90 -8.68
C LYS A 926 4.86 -57.15 -9.79
N VAL A 927 5.94 -57.73 -10.31
CA VAL A 927 6.74 -57.16 -11.41
C VAL A 927 5.91 -57.19 -12.71
N VAL A 928 5.86 -56.05 -13.40
CA VAL A 928 5.20 -55.88 -14.70
C VAL A 928 6.20 -55.95 -15.85
N SER A 929 7.37 -55.34 -15.69
CA SER A 929 8.44 -55.37 -16.69
C SER A 929 9.80 -55.04 -16.08
N GLU A 930 10.86 -55.67 -16.57
CA GLU A 930 12.24 -55.30 -16.27
C GLU A 930 13.00 -54.98 -17.55
N LYS A 931 13.73 -53.86 -17.58
CA LYS A 931 14.49 -53.41 -18.75
C LYS A 931 15.80 -52.77 -18.31
N ASN A 932 16.91 -53.21 -18.91
CA ASN A 932 18.23 -52.62 -18.73
C ASN A 932 18.47 -51.58 -19.82
N TYR A 933 18.73 -50.33 -19.43
CA TYR A 933 19.07 -49.23 -20.33
C TYR A 933 20.58 -49.00 -20.36
N ARG A 934 21.12 -48.87 -21.57
CA ARG A 934 22.54 -48.59 -21.84
C ARG A 934 22.76 -47.08 -22.01
N GLU A 935 24.03 -46.67 -21.97
CA GLU A 935 24.45 -45.31 -22.28
C GLU A 935 23.86 -44.80 -23.61
N ASN A 936 23.56 -43.50 -23.65
CA ASN A 936 22.78 -42.79 -24.68
C ASN A 936 21.30 -43.14 -24.81
N GLU A 937 20.82 -44.29 -24.31
CA GLU A 937 19.39 -44.64 -24.38
C GLU A 937 18.52 -43.70 -23.52
N VAL A 938 17.30 -43.45 -23.99
CA VAL A 938 16.30 -42.60 -23.35
C VAL A 938 15.06 -43.42 -22.96
N ALA A 939 14.57 -43.20 -21.75
CA ALA A 939 13.40 -43.83 -21.15
C ALA A 939 12.34 -42.78 -20.82
N TYR A 940 11.06 -43.13 -21.02
CA TYR A 940 9.91 -42.35 -20.59
C TYR A 940 9.17 -43.08 -19.46
N MET A 941 8.87 -42.35 -18.38
CA MET A 941 8.40 -42.88 -17.11
C MET A 941 7.34 -41.94 -16.55
N ALA A 942 6.17 -42.46 -16.19
CA ALA A 942 5.05 -41.72 -15.62
C ALA A 942 4.22 -42.66 -14.76
N ASP A 943 3.56 -42.14 -13.72
CA ASP A 943 2.88 -42.98 -12.72
C ASP A 943 1.72 -43.82 -13.30
N GLU A 944 1.13 -43.39 -14.43
CA GLU A 944 0.14 -44.15 -15.20
C GLU A 944 0.67 -45.51 -15.71
N LEU A 945 2.00 -45.66 -15.82
CA LEU A 945 2.68 -46.87 -16.27
C LEU A 945 3.08 -47.82 -15.12
N GLY A 946 2.65 -47.52 -13.89
CA GLY A 946 3.00 -48.26 -12.67
C GLY A 946 4.13 -47.62 -11.85
N VAL A 947 4.37 -48.17 -10.66
CA VAL A 947 5.47 -47.74 -9.78
C VAL A 947 6.76 -48.48 -10.14
N HIS A 948 7.92 -47.86 -9.91
CA HIS A 948 9.18 -48.43 -10.42
C HIS A 948 10.36 -48.26 -9.45
N ARG A 949 11.44 -48.99 -9.73
CA ARG A 949 12.77 -48.75 -9.18
C ARG A 949 13.80 -48.67 -10.30
N VAL A 950 14.85 -47.89 -10.08
CA VAL A 950 16.03 -47.82 -10.97
C VAL A 950 17.26 -48.25 -10.18
N TRP A 951 18.09 -49.10 -10.78
CA TRP A 951 19.20 -49.78 -10.08
C TRP A 951 20.47 -49.90 -10.94
N ASN A 952 21.62 -49.58 -10.34
CA ASN A 952 22.93 -49.75 -10.96
C ASN A 952 23.47 -51.15 -10.66
N ASN A 953 23.42 -52.04 -11.66
CA ASN A 953 24.02 -53.37 -11.62
C ASN A 953 25.54 -53.37 -11.92
N GLY A 954 26.13 -52.22 -12.21
CA GLY A 954 27.56 -52.06 -12.51
C GLY A 954 28.44 -51.97 -11.27
N SER A 955 29.74 -52.17 -11.48
CA SER A 955 30.81 -52.02 -10.48
C SER A 955 31.41 -50.61 -10.40
N ASP A 956 30.97 -49.69 -11.26
CA ASP A 956 31.33 -48.26 -11.28
C ASP A 956 30.06 -47.40 -11.21
N PHE A 957 30.22 -46.11 -10.92
CA PHE A 957 29.12 -45.16 -10.89
C PHE A 957 28.44 -45.03 -12.26
N ALA A 958 27.12 -45.13 -12.27
CA ALA A 958 26.30 -44.80 -13.44
C ALA A 958 25.71 -43.38 -13.27
N VAL A 959 25.51 -42.67 -14.38
CA VAL A 959 24.99 -41.30 -14.39
C VAL A 959 23.82 -41.20 -15.36
N SER A 960 22.74 -40.53 -14.97
CA SER A 960 21.61 -40.24 -15.86
C SER A 960 21.06 -38.83 -15.69
N LEU A 961 20.60 -38.25 -16.80
CA LEU A 961 19.89 -36.98 -16.88
C LEU A 961 18.39 -37.25 -16.76
N HIS A 962 17.68 -36.52 -15.90
CA HIS A 962 16.25 -36.66 -15.66
C HIS A 962 15.56 -35.30 -15.82
N LEU A 963 14.59 -35.22 -16.74
CA LEU A 963 13.71 -34.07 -16.89
C LEU A 963 12.34 -34.41 -16.29
N TYR A 964 12.04 -33.82 -15.13
CA TYR A 964 10.77 -34.01 -14.42
C TYR A 964 9.79 -32.86 -14.69
N THR A 965 8.58 -33.18 -15.12
CA THR A 965 7.51 -32.18 -15.35
C THR A 965 6.13 -32.72 -14.95
N PRO A 966 5.31 -31.98 -14.18
CA PRO A 966 5.71 -30.90 -13.28
C PRO A 966 6.66 -31.40 -12.16
N PRO A 967 7.42 -30.54 -11.46
CA PRO A 967 8.43 -30.94 -10.48
C PRO A 967 7.85 -31.41 -9.13
N ASN A 968 6.75 -32.16 -9.13
CA ASN A 968 5.97 -32.52 -7.92
C ASN A 968 6.82 -33.25 -6.87
N VAL A 969 7.65 -34.22 -7.27
CA VAL A 969 8.58 -34.95 -6.38
C VAL A 969 9.47 -34.02 -5.55
N ALA A 970 9.87 -32.86 -6.11
CA ALA A 970 10.72 -31.90 -5.42
C ALA A 970 9.94 -30.95 -4.50
N LYS A 971 8.66 -30.68 -4.79
CA LYS A 971 7.82 -29.70 -4.05
C LYS A 971 6.88 -30.34 -3.02
N GLY A 972 6.32 -31.53 -3.31
CA GLY A 972 5.35 -32.24 -2.46
C GLY A 972 5.82 -33.60 -1.91
N GLY A 973 6.91 -34.16 -2.45
CA GLY A 973 7.42 -35.48 -2.08
C GLY A 973 6.97 -36.60 -3.00
N CYS A 974 7.27 -37.84 -2.62
CA CYS A 974 6.78 -39.05 -3.30
C CYS A 974 6.50 -40.19 -2.30
N HIS A 975 5.85 -41.24 -2.76
CA HIS A 975 5.65 -42.44 -1.96
C HIS A 975 6.64 -43.54 -2.33
N ILE A 976 7.09 -44.27 -1.30
CA ILE A 976 7.89 -45.47 -1.44
C ILE A 976 7.10 -46.69 -0.97
N PHE A 977 7.29 -47.81 -1.66
CA PHE A 977 6.55 -49.05 -1.48
C PHE A 977 7.48 -50.16 -1.00
N ASN A 978 7.06 -50.90 0.03
CA ASN A 978 7.80 -52.07 0.49
C ASN A 978 7.62 -53.25 -0.50
N PRO A 979 8.69 -53.93 -0.93
CA PRO A 979 8.59 -54.98 -1.96
C PRO A 979 7.84 -56.23 -1.50
N ASP A 980 7.93 -56.59 -0.22
CA ASP A 980 7.42 -57.87 0.32
C ASP A 980 5.96 -57.79 0.77
N THR A 981 5.46 -56.59 1.07
CA THR A 981 4.12 -56.35 1.67
C THR A 981 3.29 -55.29 0.95
N GLY A 982 3.82 -54.64 -0.10
CA GLY A 982 3.13 -53.60 -0.86
C GLY A 982 2.83 -52.30 -0.09
N LYS A 983 3.11 -52.24 1.22
CA LYS A 983 2.80 -51.08 2.07
C LYS A 983 3.43 -49.80 1.54
N LYS A 984 2.57 -48.80 1.31
CA LYS A 984 2.86 -47.44 0.85
C LYS A 984 3.25 -46.53 2.02
N SER A 985 4.31 -45.74 1.88
CA SER A 985 4.72 -44.73 2.86
C SER A 985 5.18 -43.44 2.17
N HIS A 986 4.91 -42.26 2.74
CA HIS A 986 5.15 -40.97 2.09
C HIS A 986 6.43 -40.28 2.57
N VAL A 987 7.31 -39.93 1.63
CA VAL A 987 8.54 -39.16 1.85
C VAL A 987 8.27 -37.69 1.50
N LYS A 988 8.01 -36.87 2.52
CA LYS A 988 7.49 -35.49 2.37
C LYS A 988 8.32 -34.55 1.48
N THR A 989 9.63 -34.77 1.35
CA THR A 989 10.51 -33.98 0.46
C THR A 989 11.67 -34.83 -0.05
N CYS A 990 11.94 -34.78 -1.36
CA CYS A 990 13.09 -35.42 -1.98
C CYS A 990 14.21 -34.40 -2.23
N GLY A 991 14.96 -34.08 -1.16
CA GLY A 991 16.01 -33.05 -1.19
C GLY A 991 17.14 -33.32 -2.20
N MET A 992 17.75 -32.24 -2.68
CA MET A 992 18.90 -32.28 -3.58
C MET A 992 20.22 -32.42 -2.79
N PHE A 993 21.26 -32.94 -3.44
CA PHE A 993 22.62 -33.08 -2.91
C PHE A 993 23.54 -31.94 -3.37
N SER A 994 23.31 -31.43 -4.58
CA SER A 994 23.94 -30.23 -5.11
C SER A 994 22.96 -29.45 -5.99
N ALA A 995 23.24 -28.17 -6.22
CA ALA A 995 22.54 -27.33 -7.17
C ALA A 995 23.54 -26.46 -7.95
N TYR A 996 23.33 -26.32 -9.26
CA TYR A 996 24.13 -25.47 -10.14
C TYR A 996 25.65 -25.77 -10.06
N GLY A 997 26.00 -27.05 -9.91
CA GLY A 997 27.39 -27.51 -9.77
C GLY A 997 28.03 -27.22 -8.40
N LYS A 998 27.25 -26.98 -7.35
CA LYS A 998 27.73 -26.72 -5.98
C LYS A 998 26.95 -27.55 -4.95
N LYS A 999 27.68 -28.25 -4.08
CA LYS A 999 27.10 -29.05 -2.98
C LYS A 999 26.31 -28.16 -2.01
N LEU A 1000 25.16 -28.66 -1.54
CA LEU A 1000 24.27 -28.02 -0.57
C LEU A 1000 24.61 -28.42 0.88
#